data_AF-A0A6Q2YCM7-F1
#
_entry.id   AF-A0A6Q2YCM7-F1
#
_cell.length_a   1.000
_cell.length_b   1.000
_cell.length_c   1.000
_cell.angle_alpha   90.00
_cell.angle_beta   90.00
_cell.angle_gamma   90.00
#
_symmetry.space_group_name_H-M   'P 1'
#
loop_
_entity.id
_entity.type
_entity.pdbx_description
1 polymer ?
#
loop_
_entity_poly.entity_id
_entity_poly.type
_entity_poly.pdbx_seq_one_letter_code
_entity_poly.pdbx_strand_id
1 'polypeptide(L)'
;MTHRTLYVYENDSTKRRETEGHSQSNHPMITTDSCANITAGCQGHYQRSYNEERPAALRQTLGKSRRLGMRGPTYMFSAHSASLSPTEERFLDAAEYGNIPVVRKMLEDLPDLNFNCVDYMGQNALQLAVANEHLEVTELLLQKDSLARIGDALLLAISKGYIRIVEALLSHRAFADTQRLICSPSQAETQDDFFAYDEDGTRFSNDITPVILASHCHEYEVVHILLRKGARITRPHNYFCKCVTCCYHQKHDSFSHSRSRINAYKGLASPAYLSLSSEDPVMVALELSNELAVLANIEKEFKNDYKKLSMQCKDFVVGLLDLCRNTEEVEAILNGDIDASKNYEPSDGQNLIRLKLAIKYELKKFVAHPNCQQQLMSIWYQNLAWLRQQTSAVKSLVVLGVAVGLPFLALLYWIAPSSKLGKIMRGPFLKFVAHAASFSIFLGLLVLNAADRFVGTSLLPNMTVQDYPTQLFRMKTTPFTWMEILIIAWVIGMIWAECKEIWSQGLREYLLEPWNLLDFGMLCLFVTSFITRFMAFWHAYLAQSYIDKHYTDLSNITLAPEIEYYRRARINWVPSDPQLISEGLYAIAVVLSFSRIAYILPANESFGPLQISLGRTVKDIFKFMVIFIMVFVAFMFGMFNLYSYYLGAKQNNAFTTVEESFKTLFWAIFGLSEVRSVVINNDHKFIENIGYVLYGVYNVTMVIVLLNMLIAMINSSFQEIEDDADVEWKFARAKLWFSYFEEGGTLPVPFNLVPSPKSIISLVKVLRDLLLSLSGHKSPHKEDTEVNKKIMKRLIKRYVIKSQIDKDSDEVNEGELKEIKQDISSLRYELLEEKNHNMEELAELIRSLGAKASAEH
;
A
#
# COMPACT_ATOMS: atom_id res chain seq x y z
N MET A 1 24.62 29.59 -39.17
CA MET A 1 23.48 28.95 -38.46
C MET A 1 23.90 27.51 -38.13
N THR A 2 24.76 27.34 -37.13
CA THR A 2 24.44 27.10 -35.70
C THR A 2 23.89 25.69 -35.44
N HIS A 3 24.81 24.72 -35.31
CA HIS A 3 24.63 23.57 -34.43
C HIS A 3 25.70 23.65 -33.35
N ARG A 4 25.28 23.91 -32.11
CA ARG A 4 26.12 23.85 -30.91
C ARG A 4 25.63 22.67 -30.07
N THR A 5 26.49 21.67 -29.99
CA THR A 5 26.59 20.65 -28.95
C THR A 5 26.85 21.32 -27.59
N LEU A 6 26.29 20.76 -26.51
CA LEU A 6 26.69 21.08 -25.14
C LEU A 6 26.89 19.77 -24.37
N TYR A 7 28.13 19.64 -23.92
CA TYR A 7 28.68 18.60 -23.05
C TYR A 7 28.40 18.91 -21.57
N VAL A 8 28.40 17.81 -20.80
CA VAL A 8 28.58 17.68 -19.36
C VAL A 8 29.80 18.46 -18.85
N TYR A 9 29.71 19.06 -17.66
CA TYR A 9 30.86 19.23 -16.77
C TYR A 9 30.44 19.19 -15.30
N GLU A 10 31.02 18.19 -14.62
CA GLU A 10 31.18 18.02 -13.19
C GLU A 10 32.46 18.79 -12.78
N ASN A 11 32.48 19.49 -11.64
CA ASN A 11 33.77 19.80 -11.00
C ASN A 11 33.62 20.14 -9.52
N ASP A 12 34.25 19.27 -8.73
CA ASP A 12 34.77 19.48 -7.40
C ASP A 12 35.93 20.50 -7.42
N SER A 13 36.07 21.34 -6.40
CA SER A 13 37.39 21.62 -5.79
C SER A 13 37.29 22.60 -4.62
N THR A 14 37.87 22.11 -3.53
CA THR A 14 38.25 22.76 -2.29
C THR A 14 39.40 23.76 -2.46
N LYS A 15 39.38 24.89 -1.73
CA LYS A 15 40.60 25.47 -1.11
C LYS A 15 40.33 26.54 -0.05
N ARG A 16 41.07 26.39 1.05
CA ARG A 16 41.19 27.18 2.29
C ARG A 16 41.66 28.63 2.11
N ARG A 17 41.22 29.50 3.04
CA ARG A 17 42.02 30.32 4.02
C ARG A 17 41.03 31.20 4.81
N GLU A 18 40.95 31.11 6.15
CA GLU A 18 41.68 31.94 7.15
C GLU A 18 41.44 33.46 6.92
N THR A 19 41.10 34.35 7.86
CA THR A 19 40.91 34.41 9.33
C THR A 19 40.40 35.85 9.64
N GLU A 20 39.92 36.10 10.87
CA GLU A 20 39.70 37.43 11.50
C GLU A 20 38.49 38.26 11.00
N GLY A 21 37.68 38.95 11.82
CA GLY A 21 37.79 39.36 13.22
C GLY A 21 37.40 40.85 13.33
N HIS A 22 36.42 41.18 14.19
CA HIS A 22 36.03 42.54 14.64
C HIS A 22 35.31 43.46 13.63
N SER A 23 34.49 44.43 13.99
CA SER A 23 33.63 44.78 15.14
C SER A 23 32.88 46.06 14.73
N GLN A 24 31.71 46.29 15.35
CA GLN A 24 31.11 47.61 15.61
C GLN A 24 30.61 48.52 14.47
N SER A 25 29.29 48.73 14.51
CA SER A 25 28.61 50.01 14.83
C SER A 25 27.70 50.65 13.77
N ASN A 26 26.56 51.12 14.29
CA ASN A 26 25.70 52.23 13.86
C ASN A 26 24.44 51.95 13.00
N HIS A 27 23.32 51.83 13.73
CA HIS A 27 21.96 52.34 13.44
C HIS A 27 21.96 53.79 12.87
N PRO A 28 20.90 54.31 12.19
CA PRO A 28 19.47 54.36 12.62
C PRO A 28 18.44 53.98 11.51
N MET A 29 17.27 53.39 11.80
CA MET A 29 16.03 53.87 12.45
C MET A 29 14.99 54.41 11.43
N ILE A 30 13.70 54.17 11.74
CA ILE A 30 12.48 54.85 11.23
C ILE A 30 11.86 54.24 9.94
N THR A 31 10.58 53.89 9.83
CA THR A 31 9.46 53.44 10.69
C THR A 31 8.29 53.14 9.73
N THR A 32 7.16 52.70 10.30
CA THR A 32 5.77 52.77 9.82
C THR A 32 5.35 51.64 8.87
N ASP A 33 4.61 50.65 9.33
CA ASP A 33 3.20 50.64 9.80
C ASP A 33 2.36 50.01 8.68
N SER A 34 1.27 49.30 8.87
CA SER A 34 0.62 48.66 10.01
C SER A 34 -0.68 48.09 9.42
N CYS A 35 -1.11 46.91 9.90
CA CYS A 35 -2.52 46.56 10.12
C CYS A 35 -3.49 46.48 8.90
N ALA A 36 -4.56 45.68 8.89
CA ALA A 36 -5.20 44.92 9.96
C ALA A 36 -6.21 43.89 9.38
N ASN A 37 -6.29 42.78 10.11
CA ASN A 37 -7.48 42.10 10.67
C ASN A 37 -8.69 41.73 9.80
N ILE A 38 -9.08 40.46 9.89
CA ILE A 38 -10.33 40.05 10.58
C ILE A 38 -10.08 38.75 11.37
N THR A 39 -10.17 38.83 12.70
CA THR A 39 -10.36 37.71 13.63
C THR A 39 -11.48 38.08 14.60
N ALA A 40 -12.42 37.17 14.79
CA ALA A 40 -13.36 37.07 15.92
C ALA A 40 -13.49 35.57 16.23
N GLY A 41 -13.50 35.06 17.46
CA GLY A 41 -13.40 35.68 18.77
C GLY A 41 -13.20 34.59 19.85
N CYS A 42 -13.21 35.05 21.11
CA CYS A 42 -13.14 34.30 22.38
C CYS A 42 -11.74 33.99 22.95
N GLN A 43 -11.16 35.02 23.58
CA GLN A 43 -10.26 34.88 24.72
C GLN A 43 -11.06 34.68 26.03
N GLY A 44 -10.42 34.02 27.00
CA GLY A 44 -10.77 34.13 28.41
C GLY A 44 -9.59 33.81 29.32
N HIS A 45 -8.72 34.82 29.47
CA HIS A 45 -8.05 35.25 30.71
C HIS A 45 -7.37 34.24 31.65
N TYR A 46 -6.06 34.41 31.84
CA TYR A 46 -5.47 34.58 33.19
C TYR A 46 -4.22 35.47 33.10
N GLN A 47 -4.21 36.55 33.90
CA GLN A 47 -3.06 37.40 34.15
C GLN A 47 -3.09 37.74 35.64
N ARG A 48 -2.05 37.38 36.39
CA ARG A 48 -1.81 37.95 37.73
C ARG A 48 -0.31 38.11 37.99
N SER A 49 0.08 39.38 37.88
CA SER A 49 1.11 40.15 38.58
C SER A 49 1.85 39.50 39.76
N TYR A 50 3.18 39.65 39.79
CA TYR A 50 3.94 40.07 40.97
C TYR A 50 5.21 40.83 40.54
N ASN A 51 5.46 41.99 41.16
CA ASN A 51 6.78 42.62 41.24
C ASN A 51 6.88 43.48 42.50
N GLU A 52 8.13 43.68 42.94
CA GLU A 52 8.69 44.48 44.07
C GLU A 52 8.76 43.79 45.46
N GLU A 53 9.89 43.76 46.20
CA GLU A 53 11.29 44.19 46.00
C GLU A 53 12.17 43.77 47.22
N ARG A 54 13.50 43.64 47.01
CA ARG A 54 14.67 43.66 47.99
C ARG A 54 15.21 42.31 48.59
N PRO A 55 16.51 42.24 49.00
CA PRO A 55 17.67 42.11 48.10
C PRO A 55 18.66 40.97 48.51
N ALA A 56 19.60 40.73 47.59
CA ALA A 56 20.72 39.78 47.56
C ALA A 56 21.42 39.34 48.87
N ALA A 57 21.72 38.03 48.94
CA ALA A 57 22.98 37.51 49.48
C ALA A 57 23.33 36.12 48.88
N LEU A 58 24.09 36.16 47.78
CA LEU A 58 25.21 35.28 47.40
C LEU A 58 25.18 33.79 47.84
N ARG A 59 24.98 32.87 46.87
CA ARG A 59 25.86 31.69 46.69
C ARG A 59 25.71 31.11 45.29
N GLN A 60 26.86 30.91 44.64
CA GLN A 60 27.05 30.46 43.28
C GLN A 60 26.35 29.13 42.99
N THR A 61 25.45 29.11 42.02
CA THR A 61 24.99 27.89 41.34
C THR A 61 25.88 27.62 40.14
N LEU A 62 26.83 26.70 40.33
CA LEU A 62 27.56 26.06 39.23
C LEU A 62 26.60 25.11 38.50
N GLY A 63 26.34 25.41 37.23
CA GLY A 63 25.43 24.62 36.38
C GLY A 63 25.91 23.18 36.20
N LYS A 64 24.99 22.23 36.39
CA LYS A 64 25.17 20.85 35.91
C LYS A 64 24.61 20.76 34.48
N SER A 65 25.54 20.71 33.53
CA SER A 65 25.31 20.39 32.14
C SER A 65 24.71 18.98 32.01
N ARG A 66 23.56 18.86 31.33
CA ARG A 66 22.99 17.60 30.86
C ARG A 66 24.01 16.89 29.97
N ARG A 67 24.54 15.75 30.41
CA ARG A 67 25.25 14.79 29.56
C ARG A 67 24.39 13.55 29.42
N LEU A 68 23.81 13.36 28.24
CA LEU A 68 23.25 12.08 27.81
C LEU A 68 24.39 11.21 27.26
N GLY A 69 24.42 9.93 27.66
CA GLY A 69 25.03 8.84 26.91
C GLY A 69 26.50 8.52 27.20
N MET A 70 26.73 7.67 28.21
CA MET A 70 27.69 6.53 28.22
C MET A 70 27.89 6.09 29.68
N ARG A 71 27.12 5.11 30.16
CA ARG A 71 27.52 4.34 31.36
C ARG A 71 27.11 2.88 31.20
N GLY A 72 28.11 1.99 31.26
CA GLY A 72 27.92 0.54 31.29
C GLY A 72 27.38 0.06 32.64
N PRO A 73 27.19 -1.27 32.81
CA PRO A 73 26.48 -1.89 33.96
C PRO A 73 27.10 -1.61 35.34
N THR A 74 28.26 -0.98 35.40
CA THR A 74 28.96 -0.58 36.63
C THR A 74 28.25 0.51 37.45
N TYR A 75 27.23 1.19 36.90
CA TYR A 75 26.47 2.20 37.66
C TYR A 75 25.46 1.60 38.65
N MET A 76 25.01 0.35 38.46
CA MET A 76 24.20 -0.39 39.46
C MET A 76 24.93 -0.58 40.80
N PHE A 77 26.26 -0.36 40.82
CA PHE A 77 27.12 -0.52 41.98
C PHE A 77 27.71 0.80 42.50
N SER A 78 27.36 1.96 41.91
CA SER A 78 27.80 3.24 42.48
C SER A 78 26.87 3.63 43.61
N ALA A 79 27.34 3.41 44.84
CA ALA A 79 26.71 3.88 46.06
C ALA A 79 26.34 5.36 45.95
N HIS A 80 25.05 5.68 46.04
CA HIS A 80 24.44 6.57 47.05
C HIS A 80 22.95 6.80 46.70
N SER A 81 22.07 6.11 47.40
CA SER A 81 20.83 6.67 47.96
C SER A 81 20.92 6.46 49.48
N ALA A 82 20.31 7.33 50.29
CA ALA A 82 20.39 7.25 51.76
C ALA A 82 20.09 5.82 52.24
N SER A 83 20.84 5.30 53.23
CA SER A 83 20.51 3.99 53.82
C SER A 83 19.07 4.03 54.31
N LEU A 84 18.19 3.23 53.70
CA LEU A 84 16.82 3.06 54.14
C LEU A 84 16.82 2.80 55.65
N SER A 85 15.93 3.48 56.38
CA SER A 85 15.70 3.11 57.77
C SER A 85 15.19 1.66 57.82
N PRO A 86 15.53 0.85 58.83
CA PRO A 86 14.92 -0.48 58.99
C PRO A 86 13.39 -0.44 59.09
N THR A 87 12.82 0.71 59.46
CA THR A 87 11.37 0.95 59.43
C THR A 87 10.85 1.16 58.00
N GLU A 88 11.60 1.82 57.13
CA GLU A 88 11.24 2.04 55.72
C GLU A 88 11.40 0.75 54.91
N GLU A 89 12.46 -0.03 55.15
CA GLU A 89 12.65 -1.36 54.55
C GLU A 89 11.49 -2.30 54.91
N ARG A 90 11.11 -2.36 56.19
CA ARG A 90 9.95 -3.14 56.64
C ARG A 90 8.63 -2.66 56.02
N PHE A 91 8.50 -1.36 55.77
CA PHE A 91 7.33 -0.78 55.11
C PHE A 91 7.26 -1.19 53.63
N LEU A 92 8.38 -1.11 52.90
CA LEU A 92 8.47 -1.53 51.50
C LEU A 92 8.21 -3.04 51.36
N ASP A 93 8.80 -3.88 52.21
CA ASP A 93 8.53 -5.31 52.24
C ASP A 93 7.05 -5.61 52.50
N ALA A 94 6.45 -4.89 53.47
CA ALA A 94 5.03 -5.04 53.78
C ALA A 94 4.14 -4.64 52.59
N ALA A 95 4.50 -3.59 51.84
CA ALA A 95 3.79 -3.19 50.63
C ALA A 95 3.99 -4.19 49.47
N GLU A 96 5.20 -4.74 49.31
CA GLU A 96 5.52 -5.72 48.26
C GLU A 96 4.76 -7.04 48.45
N TYR A 97 4.69 -7.55 49.68
CA TYR A 97 4.01 -8.80 50.02
C TYR A 97 2.50 -8.65 50.31
N GLY A 98 1.96 -7.43 50.25
CA GLY A 98 0.54 -7.19 50.47
C GLY A 98 0.10 -7.32 51.94
N ASN A 99 0.98 -7.03 52.90
CA ASN A 99 0.63 -7.08 54.33
C ASN A 99 -0.16 -5.82 54.75
N ILE A 100 -1.44 -5.83 54.40
CA ILE A 100 -2.41 -4.75 54.64
C ILE A 100 -2.40 -4.21 56.08
N PRO A 101 -2.49 -5.03 57.15
CA PRO A 101 -2.59 -4.50 58.51
C PRO A 101 -1.29 -3.82 58.96
N VAL A 102 -0.14 -4.35 58.57
CA VAL A 102 1.15 -3.72 58.88
C VAL A 102 1.29 -2.38 58.15
N VAL A 103 0.92 -2.33 56.86
CA VAL A 103 0.95 -1.08 56.09
C VAL A 103 0.00 -0.04 56.71
N ARG A 104 -1.24 -0.42 57.03
CA ARG A 104 -2.23 0.46 57.67
C ARG A 104 -1.71 1.00 58.99
N LYS A 105 -1.23 0.11 59.87
CA LYS A 105 -0.71 0.47 61.19
C LYS A 105 0.49 1.41 61.08
N MET A 106 1.41 1.15 60.17
CA MET A 106 2.57 2.02 59.93
C MET A 106 2.18 3.38 59.34
N LEU A 107 1.12 3.47 58.55
CA LEU A 107 0.60 4.72 57.99
C LEU A 107 -0.15 5.62 59.01
N GLU A 108 -0.67 5.00 60.07
CA GLU A 108 -1.44 5.66 61.14
C GLU A 108 -0.55 5.99 62.35
N ASP A 109 0.33 5.07 62.76
CA ASP A 109 1.13 5.18 63.99
C ASP A 109 2.42 6.01 63.82
N LEU A 110 2.95 6.15 62.59
CA LEU A 110 4.24 6.81 62.32
C LEU A 110 4.07 8.08 61.48
N PRO A 111 3.98 9.28 62.10
CA PRO A 111 3.85 10.54 61.37
C PRO A 111 5.13 10.98 60.65
N ASP A 112 6.31 10.50 61.07
CA ASP A 112 7.61 10.83 60.47
C ASP A 112 8.03 9.86 59.33
N LEU A 113 7.18 8.89 58.98
CA LEU A 113 7.48 7.91 57.94
C LEU A 113 7.47 8.57 56.55
N ASN A 114 8.59 8.48 55.84
CA ASN A 114 8.63 8.84 54.43
C ASN A 114 7.94 7.77 53.59
N PHE A 115 6.68 8.01 53.23
CA PHE A 115 5.90 7.12 52.35
C PHE A 115 6.37 7.13 50.89
N ASN A 116 7.26 8.06 50.49
CA ASN A 116 7.92 8.09 49.17
C ASN A 116 9.34 7.48 49.23
N CYS A 117 9.60 6.58 50.18
CA CYS A 117 10.86 5.83 50.21
C CYS A 117 11.00 4.96 48.95
N VAL A 118 12.25 4.75 48.54
CA VAL A 118 12.58 4.01 47.32
C VAL A 118 13.45 2.81 47.65
N ASP A 119 13.21 1.69 46.98
CA ASP A 119 14.03 0.48 47.10
C ASP A 119 15.40 0.62 46.40
N TYR A 120 16.18 -0.47 46.37
CA TYR A 120 17.48 -0.53 45.69
C TYR A 120 17.41 -0.39 44.16
N MET A 121 16.23 -0.57 43.55
CA MET A 121 15.93 -0.34 42.13
C MET A 121 15.31 1.05 41.89
N GLY A 122 15.10 1.83 42.95
CA GLY A 122 14.47 3.13 42.88
C GLY A 122 12.94 3.10 42.84
N GLN A 123 12.26 2.03 43.22
CA GLN A 123 10.79 1.89 43.19
C GLN A 123 10.13 2.37 44.50
N ASN A 124 9.02 3.08 44.38
CA ASN A 124 8.20 3.52 45.51
C ASN A 124 7.22 2.42 45.97
N ALA A 125 6.75 2.49 47.22
CA ALA A 125 5.77 1.55 47.79
C ALA A 125 4.53 1.35 46.91
N LEU A 126 4.04 2.43 46.27
CA LEU A 126 2.92 2.36 45.33
C LEU A 126 3.26 1.56 44.07
N GLN A 127 4.45 1.74 43.49
CA GLN A 127 4.87 1.00 42.30
C GLN A 127 5.03 -0.50 42.60
N LEU A 128 5.51 -0.84 43.81
CA LEU A 128 5.63 -2.23 44.27
C LEU A 128 4.25 -2.88 44.51
N ALA A 129 3.34 -2.18 45.20
CA ALA A 129 1.97 -2.65 45.42
C ALA A 129 1.23 -2.88 44.09
N VAL A 130 1.36 -1.96 43.13
CA VAL A 130 0.76 -2.08 41.79
C VAL A 130 1.44 -3.17 40.95
N ALA A 131 2.75 -3.38 41.10
CA ALA A 131 3.47 -4.44 40.36
C ALA A 131 2.98 -5.85 40.71
N ASN A 132 2.49 -6.04 41.94
CA ASN A 132 2.04 -7.32 42.49
C ASN A 132 0.50 -7.42 42.64
N GLU A 133 -0.25 -6.48 42.06
CA GLU A 133 -1.72 -6.42 42.09
C GLU A 133 -2.38 -6.29 43.48
N HIS A 134 -1.70 -5.68 44.45
CA HIS A 134 -2.29 -5.46 45.77
C HIS A 134 -3.27 -4.28 45.78
N LEU A 135 -4.53 -4.52 45.38
CA LEU A 135 -5.58 -3.49 45.27
C LEU A 135 -5.81 -2.76 46.60
N GLU A 136 -5.96 -3.47 47.71
CA GLU A 136 -6.29 -2.88 49.00
C GLU A 136 -5.16 -2.01 49.56
N VAL A 137 -3.92 -2.49 49.42
CA VAL A 137 -2.73 -1.71 49.77
C VAL A 137 -2.66 -0.45 48.90
N THR A 138 -2.97 -0.58 47.60
CA THR A 138 -3.02 0.55 46.69
C THR A 138 -4.08 1.58 47.10
N GLU A 139 -5.29 1.14 47.46
CA GLU A 139 -6.34 2.03 47.96
C GLU A 139 -5.95 2.74 49.26
N LEU A 140 -5.28 2.05 50.19
CA LEU A 140 -4.76 2.65 51.42
C LEU A 140 -3.69 3.71 51.17
N LEU A 141 -2.75 3.42 50.27
CA LEU A 141 -1.71 4.37 49.90
C LEU A 141 -2.33 5.61 49.23
N LEU A 142 -3.32 5.42 48.34
CA LEU A 142 -4.00 6.51 47.63
C LEU A 142 -4.84 7.44 48.52
N GLN A 143 -5.11 7.08 49.78
CA GLN A 143 -5.74 8.00 50.73
C GLN A 143 -4.82 9.15 51.16
N LYS A 144 -3.50 9.04 50.94
CA LYS A 144 -2.54 10.08 51.25
C LYS A 144 -2.33 11.01 50.05
N ASP A 145 -2.56 12.31 50.25
CA ASP A 145 -2.59 13.32 49.16
C ASP A 145 -1.21 13.62 48.52
N SER A 146 -0.09 13.26 49.17
CA SER A 146 1.27 13.70 48.78
C SER A 146 2.15 12.63 48.11
N LEU A 147 1.55 11.62 47.47
CA LEU A 147 2.29 10.56 46.78
C LEU A 147 3.02 11.05 45.51
N ALA A 148 4.29 10.67 45.38
CA ALA A 148 5.06 10.84 44.15
C ALA A 148 4.89 9.63 43.20
N ARG A 149 5.17 9.82 41.90
CA ARG A 149 5.21 8.76 40.87
C ARG A 149 3.90 8.01 40.58
N ILE A 150 2.76 8.62 40.88
CA ILE A 150 1.43 8.06 40.60
C ILE A 150 1.22 7.83 39.09
N GLY A 151 1.80 8.69 38.24
CA GLY A 151 1.74 8.57 36.78
C GLY A 151 2.47 7.34 36.24
N ASP A 152 3.65 7.01 36.77
CA ASP A 152 4.36 5.78 36.40
C ASP A 152 3.62 4.53 36.90
N ALA A 153 3.08 4.57 38.13
CA ALA A 153 2.23 3.50 38.65
C ALA A 153 1.00 3.25 37.75
N LEU A 154 0.38 4.30 37.22
CA LEU A 154 -0.70 4.18 36.24
C LEU A 154 -0.22 3.51 34.94
N LEU A 155 0.92 3.92 34.38
CA LEU A 155 1.46 3.30 33.17
C LEU A 155 1.82 1.82 33.38
N LEU A 156 2.33 1.47 34.56
CA LEU A 156 2.58 0.08 34.95
C LEU A 156 1.27 -0.73 35.04
N ALA A 157 0.25 -0.21 35.71
CA ALA A 157 -1.05 -0.88 35.82
C ALA A 157 -1.68 -1.12 34.44
N ILE A 158 -1.59 -0.13 33.53
CA ILE A 158 -2.06 -0.25 32.15
C ILE A 158 -1.24 -1.30 31.37
N SER A 159 0.08 -1.34 31.57
CA SER A 159 0.95 -2.32 30.91
C SER A 159 0.65 -3.75 31.34
N LYS A 160 0.14 -3.94 32.57
CA LYS A 160 -0.21 -5.25 33.12
C LYS A 160 -1.67 -5.65 32.88
N GLY A 161 -2.54 -4.68 32.62
CA GLY A 161 -3.97 -4.92 32.40
C GLY A 161 -4.81 -4.93 33.68
N TYR A 162 -4.31 -4.38 34.80
CA TYR A 162 -5.02 -4.37 36.09
C TYR A 162 -6.15 -3.34 36.12
N ILE A 163 -7.33 -3.74 35.62
CA ILE A 163 -8.48 -2.84 35.42
C ILE A 163 -8.92 -2.17 36.73
N ARG A 164 -9.05 -2.93 37.82
CA ARG A 164 -9.52 -2.42 39.12
C ARG A 164 -8.55 -1.39 39.71
N ILE A 165 -7.26 -1.66 39.62
CA ILE A 165 -6.20 -0.73 40.08
C ILE A 165 -6.19 0.54 39.21
N VAL A 166 -6.36 0.40 37.90
CA VAL A 166 -6.49 1.57 36.99
C VAL A 166 -7.69 2.43 37.37
N GLU A 167 -8.85 1.85 37.68
CA GLU A 167 -10.02 2.60 38.15
C GLU A 167 -9.77 3.31 39.48
N ALA A 168 -9.14 2.63 40.45
CA ALA A 168 -8.75 3.22 41.72
C ALA A 168 -7.79 4.39 41.54
N LEU A 169 -6.75 4.24 40.72
CA LEU A 169 -5.79 5.29 40.40
C LEU A 169 -6.46 6.48 39.69
N LEU A 170 -7.33 6.24 38.71
CA LEU A 170 -8.04 7.29 37.97
C LEU A 170 -9.14 7.99 38.79
N SER A 171 -9.51 7.46 39.95
CA SER A 171 -10.41 8.10 40.92
C SER A 171 -9.70 9.13 41.81
N HIS A 172 -8.37 9.06 41.91
CA HIS A 172 -7.57 9.96 42.73
C HIS A 172 -7.60 11.42 42.23
N ARG A 173 -7.53 12.37 43.16
CA ARG A 173 -7.62 13.82 42.88
C ARG A 173 -6.54 14.31 41.91
N ALA A 174 -5.37 13.67 41.90
CA ALA A 174 -4.27 14.03 41.00
C ALA A 174 -4.61 13.85 39.51
N PHE A 175 -5.64 13.06 39.17
CA PHE A 175 -6.12 12.86 37.80
C PHE A 175 -7.44 13.57 37.50
N ALA A 176 -7.90 14.47 38.39
CA ALA A 176 -9.06 15.31 38.13
C ALA A 176 -8.85 16.23 36.92
N ASP A 177 -7.62 16.71 36.73
CA ASP A 177 -7.23 17.49 35.55
C ASP A 177 -6.97 16.57 34.35
N THR A 178 -7.92 16.56 33.41
CA THR A 178 -7.84 15.74 32.18
C THR A 178 -6.60 16.07 31.33
N GLN A 179 -5.99 17.24 31.51
CA GLN A 179 -4.77 17.64 30.81
C GLN A 179 -3.59 16.69 31.08
N ARG A 180 -3.48 16.09 32.27
CA ARG A 180 -2.40 15.14 32.62
C ARG A 180 -2.56 13.79 31.92
N LEU A 181 -3.76 13.46 31.42
CA LEU A 181 -4.03 12.25 30.63
C LEU A 181 -3.82 12.48 29.13
N ILE A 182 -3.88 13.75 28.68
CA ILE A 182 -3.77 14.13 27.26
C ILE A 182 -2.31 14.50 26.92
N CYS A 183 -1.62 15.22 27.80
CA CYS A 183 -0.26 15.68 27.55
C CYS A 183 0.74 14.54 27.70
N SER A 184 1.71 14.47 26.79
CA SER A 184 2.85 13.57 26.95
C SER A 184 3.74 14.05 28.11
N PRO A 185 4.45 13.14 28.80
CA PRO A 185 5.45 13.50 29.80
C PRO A 185 6.45 14.56 29.32
N SER A 186 6.79 14.56 28.03
CA SER A 186 7.68 15.56 27.40
C SER A 186 7.09 16.97 27.27
N GLN A 187 5.76 17.10 27.24
CA GLN A 187 5.05 18.38 27.06
C GLN A 187 4.56 18.97 28.39
N ALA A 188 4.43 18.13 29.42
CA ALA A 188 4.19 18.56 30.78
C ALA A 188 5.50 19.10 31.36
N GLU A 189 5.85 20.36 31.07
CA GLU A 189 6.95 21.09 31.72
C GLU A 189 6.61 21.39 33.19
N THR A 190 6.44 20.36 34.02
CA THR A 190 6.29 20.50 35.46
C THR A 190 7.44 19.77 36.13
N GLN A 191 8.11 20.43 37.07
CA GLN A 191 9.21 19.95 37.90
C GLN A 191 8.82 18.78 38.83
N ASP A 192 7.77 18.03 38.49
CA ASP A 192 7.14 17.03 39.33
C ASP A 192 7.54 15.64 38.83
N ASP A 193 8.03 14.79 39.73
CA ASP A 193 8.38 13.37 39.52
C ASP A 193 7.13 12.48 39.26
N PHE A 194 6.15 12.99 38.53
CA PHE A 194 4.84 12.36 38.38
C PHE A 194 4.89 11.10 37.51
N PHE A 195 5.60 11.16 36.38
CA PHE A 195 5.82 10.02 35.46
C PHE A 195 7.22 9.41 35.58
N ALA A 196 8.06 9.91 36.49
CA ALA A 196 9.40 9.39 36.71
C ALA A 196 9.31 7.98 37.32
N TYR A 197 10.12 7.05 36.79
CA TYR A 197 10.27 5.72 37.37
C TYR A 197 11.29 5.76 38.51
N ASP A 198 12.45 6.35 38.22
CA ASP A 198 13.58 6.60 39.12
C ASP A 198 14.08 8.04 38.95
N GLU A 199 15.25 8.39 39.52
CA GLU A 199 15.87 9.70 39.33
C GLU A 199 16.49 9.90 37.92
N ASP A 200 16.66 8.82 37.15
CA ASP A 200 17.36 8.81 35.87
C ASP A 200 16.40 8.96 34.67
N GLY A 201 15.11 8.59 34.82
CA GLY A 201 14.10 8.80 33.78
C GLY A 201 12.75 8.11 34.00
N THR A 202 11.99 8.02 32.91
CA THR A 202 10.67 7.36 32.86
C THR A 202 10.81 5.92 32.34
N ARG A 203 9.91 5.02 32.76
CA ARG A 203 9.92 3.61 32.32
C ARG A 203 9.67 3.45 30.82
N PHE A 204 8.71 4.21 30.32
CA PHE A 204 8.33 4.24 28.90
C PHE A 204 8.89 5.49 28.25
N SER A 205 8.93 5.53 26.91
CA SER A 205 9.41 6.72 26.21
C SER A 205 8.52 7.94 26.51
N ASN A 206 9.14 9.12 26.64
CA ASN A 206 8.50 10.37 27.12
C ASN A 206 7.31 10.87 26.29
N ASP A 207 7.09 10.27 25.11
CA ASP A 207 6.02 10.55 24.17
C ASP A 207 4.77 9.68 24.40
N ILE A 208 4.88 8.60 25.18
CA ILE A 208 3.77 7.66 25.43
C ILE A 208 2.82 8.26 26.46
N THR A 209 1.57 8.44 26.06
CA THR A 209 0.46 8.78 26.97
C THR A 209 -0.24 7.50 27.45
N PRO A 210 -0.98 7.55 28.58
CA PRO A 210 -1.72 6.40 29.09
C PRO A 210 -2.63 5.73 28.05
N VAL A 211 -3.29 6.52 27.19
CA VAL A 211 -4.17 6.01 26.13
C VAL A 211 -3.39 5.34 24.98
N ILE A 212 -2.19 5.82 24.65
CA ILE A 212 -1.32 5.17 23.65
C ILE A 212 -0.86 3.82 24.18
N LEU A 213 -0.41 3.76 25.44
CA LEU A 213 0.04 2.52 26.06
C LEU A 213 -1.10 1.48 26.15
N ALA A 214 -2.28 1.89 26.62
CA ALA A 214 -3.45 1.01 26.69
C ALA A 214 -3.82 0.44 25.32
N SER A 215 -3.68 1.26 24.27
CA SER A 215 -3.91 0.84 22.88
C SER A 215 -2.84 -0.14 22.37
N HIS A 216 -1.58 0.02 22.79
CA HIS A 216 -0.49 -0.90 22.44
C HIS A 216 -0.65 -2.27 23.10
N CYS A 217 -1.16 -2.32 24.33
CA CYS A 217 -1.45 -3.57 25.04
C CYS A 217 -2.76 -4.24 24.59
N HIS A 218 -3.55 -3.58 23.76
CA HIS A 218 -4.84 -4.08 23.27
C HIS A 218 -5.89 -4.32 24.38
N GLU A 219 -5.85 -3.51 25.45
CA GLU A 219 -6.78 -3.62 26.58
C GLU A 219 -8.07 -2.82 26.34
N TYR A 220 -9.13 -3.50 25.91
CA TYR A 220 -10.41 -2.88 25.54
C TYR A 220 -11.05 -2.09 26.70
N GLU A 221 -11.03 -2.64 27.92
CA GLU A 221 -11.70 -2.05 29.07
C GLU A 221 -10.98 -0.78 29.55
N VAL A 222 -9.65 -0.85 29.66
CA VAL A 222 -8.81 0.30 30.01
C VAL A 222 -8.95 1.41 28.98
N VAL A 223 -8.92 1.07 27.68
CA VAL A 223 -9.15 2.07 26.60
C VAL A 223 -10.53 2.70 26.74
N HIS A 224 -11.58 1.92 27.03
CA HIS A 224 -12.92 2.46 27.24
C HIS A 224 -13.01 3.42 28.44
N ILE A 225 -12.38 3.08 29.57
CA ILE A 225 -12.32 3.93 30.77
C ILE A 225 -11.62 5.27 30.44
N LEU A 226 -10.48 5.21 29.76
CA LEU A 226 -9.70 6.40 29.38
C LEU A 226 -10.46 7.28 28.36
N LEU A 227 -11.13 6.68 27.38
CA LEU A 227 -11.96 7.40 26.41
C LEU A 227 -13.15 8.09 27.09
N ARG A 228 -13.77 7.45 28.09
CA ARG A 228 -14.86 8.02 28.88
C ARG A 228 -14.41 9.22 29.72
N LYS A 229 -13.15 9.23 30.16
CA LYS A 229 -12.50 10.37 30.83
C LYS A 229 -12.06 11.48 29.86
N GLY A 230 -12.23 11.29 28.54
CA GLY A 230 -11.94 12.30 27.52
C GLY A 230 -10.53 12.24 26.93
N ALA A 231 -9.70 11.25 27.29
CA ALA A 231 -8.37 11.08 26.72
C ALA A 231 -8.46 10.46 25.32
N ARG A 232 -8.12 11.23 24.27
CA ARG A 232 -8.05 10.75 22.88
C ARG A 232 -6.63 10.89 22.34
N ILE A 233 -6.24 9.98 21.46
CA ILE A 233 -4.94 10.04 20.79
C ILE A 233 -4.97 11.17 19.76
N THR A 234 -4.02 12.10 19.85
CA THR A 234 -3.83 13.17 18.87
C THR A 234 -3.29 12.57 17.58
N ARG A 235 -3.94 12.86 16.44
CA ARG A 235 -3.40 12.44 15.14
C ARG A 235 -2.09 13.20 14.86
N PRO A 236 -1.03 12.50 14.43
CA PRO A 236 0.22 13.14 14.07
C PRO A 236 0.03 14.03 12.83
N HIS A 237 0.82 15.09 12.73
CA HIS A 237 0.82 15.94 11.54
C HIS A 237 1.43 15.19 10.35
N ASN A 238 1.06 15.62 9.14
CA ASN A 238 1.68 15.15 7.90
C ASN A 238 3.21 15.20 7.97
N TYR A 239 3.88 14.20 7.42
CA TYR A 239 5.35 14.09 7.42
C TYR A 239 6.06 15.39 6.97
N PHE A 240 5.52 16.05 5.94
CA PHE A 240 6.09 17.28 5.37
C PHE A 240 5.55 18.58 6.01
N CYS A 241 4.87 18.50 7.16
CA CYS A 241 4.37 19.67 7.85
C CYS A 241 5.53 20.55 8.35
N LYS A 242 5.45 21.87 8.09
CA LYS A 242 6.46 22.87 8.49
C LYS A 242 5.97 23.79 9.60
N CYS A 243 5.04 23.34 10.45
CA CYS A 243 4.61 24.16 11.58
C CYS A 243 5.75 24.35 12.59
N VAL A 244 5.66 25.42 13.40
CA VAL A 244 6.72 25.82 14.34
C VAL A 244 7.07 24.67 15.30
N THR A 245 6.07 23.97 15.83
CA THR A 245 6.23 22.84 16.76
C THR A 245 6.97 21.67 16.10
N CYS A 246 6.56 21.23 14.90
CA CYS A 246 7.23 20.14 14.20
C CYS A 246 8.66 20.49 13.82
N CYS A 247 8.89 21.72 13.31
CA CYS A 247 10.23 22.18 12.97
C CYS A 247 11.14 22.29 14.21
N TYR A 248 10.60 22.66 15.36
CA TYR A 248 11.34 22.70 16.62
C TYR A 248 11.76 21.30 17.06
N HIS A 249 10.81 20.35 17.17
CA HIS A 249 11.12 18.98 17.56
C HIS A 249 12.07 18.29 16.58
N GLN A 250 11.91 18.51 15.28
CA GLN A 250 12.81 17.93 14.28
C GLN A 250 14.24 18.46 14.37
N LYS A 251 14.43 19.75 14.71
CA LYS A 251 15.77 20.35 14.89
C LYS A 251 16.43 19.93 16.19
N HIS A 252 15.65 19.80 17.27
CA HIS A 252 16.18 19.48 18.59
C HIS A 252 16.44 17.97 18.75
N ASP A 253 15.48 17.13 18.34
CA ASP A 253 15.60 15.67 18.40
C ASP A 253 14.73 14.99 17.33
N SER A 254 15.32 14.79 16.16
CA SER A 254 14.64 14.13 15.04
C SER A 254 14.30 12.66 15.32
N PHE A 255 15.11 11.95 16.10
CA PHE A 255 14.90 10.53 16.37
C PHE A 255 13.70 10.34 17.29
N SER A 256 13.66 11.07 18.41
CA SER A 256 12.50 11.05 19.32
C SER A 256 11.23 11.51 18.62
N HIS A 257 11.31 12.50 17.72
CA HIS A 257 10.17 12.91 16.92
C HIS A 257 9.63 11.79 15.99
N SER A 258 10.52 11.06 15.32
CA SER A 258 10.11 9.89 14.51
C SER A 258 9.52 8.75 15.36
N ARG A 259 10.11 8.51 16.54
CA ARG A 259 9.62 7.50 17.50
C ARG A 259 8.23 7.85 18.05
N SER A 260 8.00 9.12 18.37
CA SER A 260 6.70 9.62 18.80
C SER A 260 5.61 9.44 17.75
N ARG A 261 5.94 9.73 16.49
CA ARG A 261 5.02 9.53 15.38
C ARG A 261 4.60 8.07 15.23
N ILE A 262 5.55 7.13 15.24
CA ILE A 262 5.24 5.71 15.09
C ILE A 262 4.47 5.16 16.30
N ASN A 263 4.79 5.61 17.51
CA ASN A 263 4.05 5.23 18.72
C ASN A 263 2.60 5.72 18.68
N ALA A 264 2.36 6.95 18.21
CA ALA A 264 1.01 7.48 18.00
C ALA A 264 0.25 6.66 16.94
N TYR A 265 0.87 6.36 15.79
CA TYR A 265 0.26 5.51 14.76
C TYR A 265 -0.01 4.09 15.24
N LYS A 266 0.88 3.50 16.04
CA LYS A 266 0.69 2.19 16.66
C LYS A 266 -0.51 2.18 17.61
N GLY A 267 -0.74 3.28 18.34
CA GLY A 267 -1.95 3.45 19.14
C GLY A 267 -3.22 3.55 18.28
N LEU A 268 -3.21 4.41 17.26
CA LEU A 268 -4.34 4.63 16.35
C LEU A 268 -4.71 3.39 15.53
N ALA A 269 -3.73 2.58 15.15
CA ALA A 269 -3.90 1.35 14.35
C ALA A 269 -4.39 0.15 15.17
N SER A 270 -4.45 0.27 16.50
CA SER A 270 -4.86 -0.83 17.36
C SER A 270 -6.37 -1.15 17.20
N PRO A 271 -6.75 -2.44 17.19
CA PRO A 271 -8.15 -2.86 17.13
C PRO A 271 -8.99 -2.31 18.29
N ALA A 272 -8.41 -2.24 19.50
CA ALA A 272 -9.06 -1.68 20.69
C ALA A 272 -9.45 -0.21 20.49
N TYR A 273 -8.52 0.61 19.99
CA TYR A 273 -8.81 2.03 19.76
C TYR A 273 -9.77 2.24 18.58
N LEU A 274 -9.58 1.52 17.47
CA LEU A 274 -10.44 1.64 16.28
C LEU A 274 -11.90 1.30 16.60
N SER A 275 -12.13 0.21 17.33
CA SER A 275 -13.47 -0.29 17.67
C SER A 275 -14.25 0.62 18.63
N LEU A 276 -13.56 1.29 19.57
CA LEU A 276 -14.21 2.08 20.62
C LEU A 276 -14.27 3.58 20.32
N SER A 277 -13.34 4.12 19.52
CA SER A 277 -13.20 5.58 19.34
C SER A 277 -14.02 6.17 18.18
N SER A 278 -14.35 5.34 17.17
CA SER A 278 -14.89 5.78 15.88
C SER A 278 -16.33 5.28 15.65
N GLU A 279 -17.15 6.09 14.98
CA GLU A 279 -18.53 5.69 14.62
C GLU A 279 -18.55 4.66 13.49
N ASP A 280 -17.63 4.79 12.52
CA ASP A 280 -17.43 3.85 11.41
C ASP A 280 -15.97 3.34 11.41
N PRO A 281 -15.69 2.23 12.11
CA PRO A 281 -14.33 1.72 12.25
C PRO A 281 -13.79 1.16 10.94
N VAL A 282 -14.64 0.70 10.01
CA VAL A 282 -14.21 0.13 8.74
C VAL A 282 -13.59 1.21 7.86
N MET A 283 -14.27 2.35 7.70
CA MET A 283 -13.75 3.45 6.89
C MET A 283 -12.46 4.02 7.48
N VAL A 284 -12.42 4.24 8.79
CA VAL A 284 -11.21 4.76 9.47
C VAL A 284 -10.04 3.80 9.33
N ALA A 285 -10.26 2.49 9.48
CA ALA A 285 -9.21 1.49 9.31
C ALA A 285 -8.71 1.42 7.85
N LEU A 286 -9.61 1.56 6.86
CA LEU A 286 -9.24 1.60 5.43
C LEU A 286 -8.35 2.82 5.13
N GLU A 287 -8.76 4.02 5.53
CA GLU A 287 -7.98 5.24 5.34
C GLU A 287 -6.63 5.19 6.05
N LEU A 288 -6.61 4.76 7.31
CA LEU A 288 -5.39 4.64 8.11
C LEU A 288 -4.43 3.60 7.50
N SER A 289 -4.94 2.47 7.00
CA SER A 289 -4.11 1.45 6.35
C SER A 289 -3.37 1.99 5.12
N ASN A 290 -4.03 2.85 4.33
CA ASN A 290 -3.45 3.51 3.17
C ASN A 290 -2.44 4.58 3.58
N GLU A 291 -2.76 5.40 4.58
CA GLU A 291 -1.84 6.40 5.13
C GLU A 291 -0.53 5.75 5.61
N LEU A 292 -0.63 4.65 6.37
CA LEU A 292 0.52 3.88 6.84
C LEU A 292 1.31 3.25 5.68
N ALA A 293 0.64 2.76 4.64
CA ALA A 293 1.30 2.21 3.46
C ALA A 293 2.07 3.28 2.66
N VAL A 294 1.53 4.50 2.57
CA VAL A 294 2.22 5.64 1.96
C VAL A 294 3.42 6.06 2.81
N LEU A 295 3.26 6.15 4.14
CA LEU A 295 4.35 6.47 5.06
C LEU A 295 5.47 5.43 5.03
N ALA A 296 5.15 4.15 4.88
CA ALA A 296 6.15 3.08 4.72
C ALA A 296 7.04 3.25 3.47
N ASN A 297 6.57 3.99 2.46
CA ASN A 297 7.37 4.32 1.27
C ASN A 297 8.16 5.63 1.43
N ILE A 298 7.72 6.52 2.33
CA ILE A 298 8.40 7.79 2.63
C ILE A 298 9.54 7.55 3.64
N GLU A 299 9.24 6.93 4.78
CA GLU A 299 10.20 6.56 5.83
C GLU A 299 10.72 5.15 5.58
N LYS A 300 11.97 5.04 5.15
CA LYS A 300 12.57 3.74 4.78
C LYS A 300 13.05 2.96 6.00
N GLU A 301 13.43 3.68 7.05
CA GLU A 301 14.02 3.16 8.29
C GLU A 301 13.01 2.30 9.07
N PHE A 302 11.78 2.78 9.22
CA PHE A 302 10.69 2.09 9.92
C PHE A 302 9.67 1.42 8.98
N LYS A 303 10.07 1.15 7.73
CA LYS A 303 9.19 0.61 6.68
C LYS A 303 8.47 -0.67 7.11
N ASN A 304 9.17 -1.57 7.82
CA ASN A 304 8.60 -2.85 8.27
C ASN A 304 7.53 -2.65 9.35
N ASP A 305 7.74 -1.71 10.27
CA ASP A 305 6.79 -1.41 11.33
C ASP A 305 5.52 -0.78 10.75
N TYR A 306 5.64 0.20 9.86
CA TYR A 306 4.48 0.78 9.16
C TYR A 306 3.70 -0.26 8.34
N LYS A 307 4.40 -1.18 7.67
CA LYS A 307 3.77 -2.29 6.96
C LYS A 307 3.02 -3.22 7.92
N LYS A 308 3.59 -3.54 9.08
CA LYS A 308 2.95 -4.36 10.11
C LYS A 308 1.69 -3.69 10.65
N LEU A 309 1.74 -2.39 10.95
CA LEU A 309 0.57 -1.61 11.40
C LEU A 309 -0.50 -1.52 10.31
N SER A 310 -0.11 -1.29 9.06
CA SER A 310 -1.03 -1.30 7.92
C SER A 310 -1.73 -2.66 7.80
N MET A 311 -0.98 -3.76 7.93
CA MET A 311 -1.53 -5.11 7.91
C MET A 311 -2.48 -5.36 9.09
N GLN A 312 -2.15 -4.89 10.29
CA GLN A 312 -3.03 -4.97 11.46
C GLN A 312 -4.38 -4.27 11.22
N CYS A 313 -4.38 -3.08 10.61
CA CYS A 313 -5.63 -2.41 10.23
C CYS A 313 -6.41 -3.21 9.17
N LYS A 314 -5.73 -3.83 8.19
CA LYS A 314 -6.36 -4.66 7.17
C LYS A 314 -6.98 -5.93 7.77
N ASP A 315 -6.25 -6.61 8.64
CA ASP A 315 -6.70 -7.83 9.32
C ASP A 315 -7.85 -7.54 10.28
N PHE A 316 -7.88 -6.36 10.93
CA PHE A 316 -9.04 -5.91 11.71
C PHE A 316 -10.32 -5.82 10.87
N VAL A 317 -10.25 -5.24 9.67
CA VAL A 317 -11.41 -5.13 8.76
C VAL A 317 -11.87 -6.50 8.27
N VAL A 318 -10.92 -7.42 8.00
CA VAL A 318 -11.23 -8.82 7.66
C VAL A 318 -11.93 -9.51 8.83
N GLY A 319 -11.38 -9.42 10.04
CA GLY A 319 -11.97 -10.04 11.23
C GLY A 319 -13.37 -9.53 11.57
N LEU A 320 -13.70 -8.27 11.21
CA LEU A 320 -15.07 -7.76 11.33
C LEU A 320 -16.03 -8.40 10.29
N LEU A 321 -15.55 -8.64 9.07
CA LEU A 321 -16.33 -9.29 8.01
C LEU A 321 -16.58 -10.78 8.29
N ASP A 322 -15.64 -11.46 8.96
CA ASP A 322 -15.76 -12.85 9.41
C ASP A 322 -16.93 -13.04 10.40
N LEU A 323 -17.28 -11.98 11.16
CA LEU A 323 -18.32 -12.01 12.19
C LEU A 323 -19.72 -11.71 11.67
N CYS A 324 -19.85 -11.37 10.39
CA CYS A 324 -21.14 -11.18 9.73
C CYS A 324 -21.87 -12.53 9.60
N ARG A 325 -23.14 -12.55 10.01
CA ARG A 325 -23.97 -13.76 9.96
C ARG A 325 -25.06 -13.70 8.88
N ASN A 326 -25.48 -12.49 8.52
CA ASN A 326 -26.57 -12.25 7.58
C ASN A 326 -26.06 -11.48 6.35
N THR A 327 -26.73 -11.65 5.21
CA THR A 327 -26.44 -10.91 3.97
C THR A 327 -26.58 -9.40 4.16
N GLU A 328 -27.56 -8.95 4.96
CA GLU A 328 -27.75 -7.54 5.30
C GLU A 328 -26.55 -6.96 6.07
N GLU A 329 -25.95 -7.73 6.99
CA GLU A 329 -24.73 -7.31 7.71
C GLU A 329 -23.54 -7.18 6.75
N VAL A 330 -23.42 -8.10 5.79
CA VAL A 330 -22.37 -8.07 4.75
C VAL A 330 -22.57 -6.89 3.79
N GLU A 331 -23.78 -6.67 3.30
CA GLU A 331 -24.12 -5.55 2.41
C GLU A 331 -23.89 -4.20 3.09
N ALA A 332 -24.21 -4.07 4.39
CA ALA A 332 -23.93 -2.86 5.16
C ALA A 332 -22.41 -2.58 5.29
N ILE A 333 -21.57 -3.62 5.41
CA ILE A 333 -20.10 -3.44 5.38
C ILE A 333 -19.62 -3.04 3.98
N LEU A 334 -20.12 -3.67 2.91
CA LEU A 334 -19.61 -3.50 1.55
C LEU A 334 -20.08 -2.20 0.86
N ASN A 335 -21.31 -1.76 1.13
CA ASN A 335 -21.88 -0.56 0.51
C ASN A 335 -21.61 0.70 1.35
N GLY A 336 -21.62 0.57 2.69
CA GLY A 336 -21.50 1.70 3.62
C GLY A 336 -22.72 2.62 3.64
N ASP A 337 -22.60 3.75 4.36
CA ASP A 337 -23.65 4.77 4.38
C ASP A 337 -23.75 5.48 3.03
N ILE A 338 -24.97 5.52 2.48
CA ILE A 338 -25.31 5.98 1.12
C ILE A 338 -25.10 7.50 0.94
N ASP A 339 -24.70 8.23 1.98
CA ASP A 339 -24.79 9.69 2.06
C ASP A 339 -23.66 10.50 1.40
N ALA A 340 -22.57 9.87 0.92
CA ALA A 340 -21.40 10.63 0.46
C ALA A 340 -21.38 11.05 -1.02
N SER A 341 -22.23 10.48 -1.91
CA SER A 341 -22.21 10.81 -3.35
C SER A 341 -23.51 11.43 -3.83
N LYS A 342 -23.70 12.73 -3.54
CA LYS A 342 -24.49 13.58 -4.43
C LYS A 342 -23.68 13.79 -5.70
N ASN A 343 -24.11 13.21 -6.83
CA ASN A 343 -24.08 13.82 -8.18
C ASN A 343 -24.26 12.86 -9.38
N TYR A 344 -24.63 11.58 -9.21
CA TYR A 344 -24.96 10.73 -10.36
C TYR A 344 -26.30 10.04 -10.18
N GLU A 345 -27.05 9.94 -11.28
CA GLU A 345 -28.40 9.37 -11.37
C GLU A 345 -28.53 8.04 -10.60
N PRO A 346 -29.73 7.71 -10.08
CA PRO A 346 -29.98 6.42 -9.44
C PRO A 346 -29.99 5.33 -10.53
N SER A 347 -28.81 4.86 -10.91
CA SER A 347 -28.66 3.57 -11.58
C SER A 347 -28.86 2.48 -10.52
N ASP A 348 -29.69 1.50 -10.86
CA ASP A 348 -30.20 0.35 -10.09
C ASP A 348 -29.12 -0.65 -9.60
N GLY A 349 -27.89 -0.18 -9.40
CA GLY A 349 -26.76 -0.95 -8.89
C GLY A 349 -26.42 -0.53 -7.47
N GLN A 350 -26.41 -1.48 -6.54
CA GLN A 350 -25.83 -1.32 -5.22
C GLN A 350 -24.42 -0.70 -5.37
N ASN A 351 -24.26 0.57 -4.99
CA ASN A 351 -22.98 1.26 -5.11
C ASN A 351 -22.01 0.67 -4.08
N LEU A 352 -21.22 -0.31 -4.50
CA LEU A 352 -20.15 -0.98 -3.75
C LEU A 352 -18.97 -0.03 -3.45
N ILE A 353 -19.24 1.09 -2.79
CA ILE A 353 -18.28 2.20 -2.60
C ILE A 353 -17.09 1.74 -1.76
N ARG A 354 -17.35 1.09 -0.62
CA ARG A 354 -16.26 0.60 0.26
C ARG A 354 -15.49 -0.53 -0.40
N LEU A 355 -16.12 -1.37 -1.23
CA LEU A 355 -15.38 -2.37 -2.00
C LEU A 355 -14.48 -1.73 -3.07
N LYS A 356 -14.97 -0.71 -3.79
CA LYS A 356 -14.15 0.07 -4.75
C LYS A 356 -12.96 0.71 -4.04
N LEU A 357 -13.19 1.26 -2.86
CA LEU A 357 -12.14 1.81 -2.01
C LEU A 357 -11.16 0.73 -1.53
N ALA A 358 -11.65 -0.44 -1.13
CA ALA A 358 -10.84 -1.57 -0.68
C ALA A 358 -9.96 -2.12 -1.81
N ILE A 359 -10.46 -2.13 -3.05
CA ILE A 359 -9.67 -2.46 -4.25
C ILE A 359 -8.59 -1.38 -4.47
N LYS A 360 -8.94 -0.10 -4.36
CA LYS A 360 -8.00 1.03 -4.50
C LYS A 360 -6.87 0.99 -3.46
N TYR A 361 -7.16 0.59 -2.23
CA TYR A 361 -6.18 0.45 -1.15
C TYR A 361 -5.52 -0.94 -1.06
N GLU A 362 -5.74 -1.81 -2.05
CA GLU A 362 -5.19 -3.15 -2.14
C GLU A 362 -5.41 -4.01 -0.87
N LEU A 363 -6.66 -4.06 -0.37
CA LEU A 363 -7.04 -4.97 0.71
C LEU A 363 -7.37 -6.37 0.17
N LYS A 364 -6.33 -7.10 -0.19
CA LYS A 364 -6.42 -8.42 -0.83
C LYS A 364 -7.26 -9.42 -0.03
N LYS A 365 -6.96 -9.63 1.27
CA LYS A 365 -7.68 -10.57 2.15
C LYS A 365 -9.16 -10.23 2.30
N PHE A 366 -9.51 -8.95 2.43
CA PHE A 366 -10.89 -8.49 2.57
C PHE A 366 -11.73 -8.84 1.33
N VAL A 367 -11.19 -8.56 0.14
CA VAL A 367 -11.88 -8.88 -1.12
C VAL A 367 -11.92 -10.39 -1.35
N ALA A 368 -10.86 -11.12 -1.01
CA ALA A 368 -10.78 -12.57 -1.16
C ALA A 368 -11.65 -13.35 -0.15
N HIS A 369 -12.17 -12.68 0.87
CA HIS A 369 -12.98 -13.31 1.91
C HIS A 369 -14.22 -14.01 1.32
N PRO A 370 -14.56 -15.24 1.77
CA PRO A 370 -15.68 -16.02 1.22
C PRO A 370 -17.02 -15.27 1.19
N ASN A 371 -17.36 -14.52 2.24
CA ASN A 371 -18.62 -13.75 2.30
C ASN A 371 -18.65 -12.63 1.24
N CYS A 372 -17.53 -11.96 1.00
CA CYS A 372 -17.42 -10.93 -0.03
C CYS A 372 -17.50 -11.55 -1.44
N GLN A 373 -16.77 -12.65 -1.67
CA GLN A 373 -16.78 -13.37 -2.93
C GLN A 373 -18.17 -13.92 -3.27
N GLN A 374 -18.93 -14.38 -2.28
CA GLN A 374 -20.30 -14.83 -2.49
C GLN A 374 -21.22 -13.69 -2.95
N GLN A 375 -21.09 -12.50 -2.37
CA GLN A 375 -21.84 -11.33 -2.81
C GLN A 375 -21.43 -10.88 -4.21
N LEU A 376 -20.13 -10.86 -4.51
CA LEU A 376 -19.65 -10.54 -5.85
C LEU A 376 -20.16 -11.53 -6.90
N MET A 377 -20.21 -12.82 -6.55
CA MET A 377 -20.76 -13.87 -7.40
C MET A 377 -22.27 -13.72 -7.60
N SER A 378 -23.02 -13.26 -6.61
CA SER A 378 -24.46 -13.01 -6.76
C SER A 378 -24.73 -11.88 -7.76
N ILE A 379 -23.93 -10.81 -7.68
CA ILE A 379 -23.99 -9.66 -8.60
C ILE A 379 -23.53 -10.07 -10.01
N TRP A 380 -22.46 -10.86 -10.12
CA TRP A 380 -21.91 -11.32 -11.40
C TRP A 380 -22.93 -12.15 -12.22
N TYR A 381 -23.70 -13.01 -11.55
CA TYR A 381 -24.72 -13.88 -12.16
C TYR A 381 -26.16 -13.37 -12.01
N GLN A 382 -26.40 -12.10 -11.63
CA GLN A 382 -27.72 -11.55 -11.26
C GLN A 382 -28.87 -11.96 -12.21
N ASN A 383 -28.64 -11.89 -13.52
CA ASN A 383 -29.66 -12.21 -14.55
C ASN A 383 -29.62 -13.68 -15.04
N LEU A 384 -28.66 -14.49 -14.59
CA LEU A 384 -28.37 -15.85 -15.07
C LEU A 384 -28.07 -16.81 -13.91
N ALA A 385 -28.92 -16.81 -12.88
CA ALA A 385 -28.75 -17.64 -11.68
C ALA A 385 -28.59 -19.14 -11.99
N TRP A 386 -29.27 -19.65 -13.02
CA TRP A 386 -29.16 -21.05 -13.45
C TRP A 386 -27.75 -21.43 -13.89
N LEU A 387 -26.97 -20.51 -14.47
CA LEU A 387 -25.64 -20.79 -15.01
C LEU A 387 -24.58 -20.98 -13.92
N ARG A 388 -24.86 -20.51 -12.68
CA ARG A 388 -23.92 -20.56 -11.56
C ARG A 388 -23.47 -21.99 -11.22
N GLN A 389 -24.41 -22.93 -11.17
CA GLN A 389 -24.18 -24.32 -10.76
C GLN A 389 -23.90 -25.28 -11.94
N GLN A 390 -23.86 -24.78 -13.18
CA GLN A 390 -23.65 -25.63 -14.36
C GLN A 390 -22.21 -26.09 -14.52
N THR A 391 -22.04 -27.23 -15.19
CA THR A 391 -20.73 -27.79 -15.53
C THR A 391 -19.97 -26.89 -16.49
N SER A 392 -18.64 -27.00 -16.49
CA SER A 392 -17.77 -26.23 -17.39
C SER A 392 -18.12 -26.46 -18.87
N ALA A 393 -18.58 -27.67 -19.24
CA ALA A 393 -19.00 -27.98 -20.61
C ALA A 393 -20.21 -27.15 -21.05
N VAL A 394 -21.23 -27.01 -20.19
CA VAL A 394 -22.41 -26.18 -20.47
C VAL A 394 -22.02 -24.70 -20.55
N LYS A 395 -21.13 -24.24 -19.66
CA LYS A 395 -20.60 -22.86 -19.71
C LYS A 395 -19.85 -22.60 -21.02
N SER A 396 -19.00 -23.52 -21.47
CA SER A 396 -18.30 -23.42 -22.76
C SER A 396 -19.27 -23.41 -23.95
N LEU A 397 -20.34 -24.21 -23.90
CA LEU A 397 -21.37 -24.19 -24.94
C LEU A 397 -22.10 -22.84 -25.00
N VAL A 398 -22.41 -22.24 -23.85
CA VAL A 398 -23.00 -20.89 -23.77
C VAL A 398 -22.04 -19.84 -24.34
N VAL A 399 -20.75 -19.89 -23.98
CA VAL A 399 -19.73 -18.99 -24.53
C VAL A 399 -19.63 -19.11 -26.05
N LEU A 400 -19.61 -20.34 -26.57
CA LEU A 400 -19.61 -20.60 -28.02
C LEU A 400 -20.87 -20.05 -28.70
N GLY A 401 -22.05 -20.27 -28.09
CA GLY A 401 -23.32 -19.76 -28.60
C GLY A 401 -23.36 -18.22 -28.65
N VAL A 402 -22.81 -17.55 -27.62
CA VAL A 402 -22.69 -16.09 -27.60
C VAL A 402 -21.68 -15.60 -28.64
N ALA A 403 -20.57 -16.31 -28.84
CA ALA A 403 -19.58 -15.95 -29.85
C ALA A 403 -20.14 -16.00 -31.27
N VAL A 404 -20.88 -17.06 -31.62
CA VAL A 404 -21.54 -17.18 -32.92
C VAL A 404 -22.69 -16.17 -33.06
N GLY A 405 -23.45 -15.95 -31.99
CA GLY A 405 -24.61 -15.05 -31.97
C GLY A 405 -24.29 -13.56 -31.77
N LEU A 406 -23.02 -13.18 -31.61
CA LEU A 406 -22.59 -11.83 -31.25
C LEU A 406 -23.17 -10.70 -32.14
N PRO A 407 -23.14 -10.80 -33.49
CA PRO A 407 -23.68 -9.72 -34.34
C PRO A 407 -25.20 -9.54 -34.15
N PHE A 408 -25.94 -10.63 -33.91
CA PHE A 408 -27.37 -10.58 -33.67
C PHE A 408 -27.70 -10.00 -32.29
N LEU A 409 -26.95 -10.37 -31.25
CA LEU A 409 -27.09 -9.84 -29.90
C LEU A 409 -26.80 -8.33 -29.85
N ALA A 410 -25.78 -7.87 -30.56
CA ALA A 410 -25.45 -6.45 -30.68
C ALA A 410 -26.57 -5.66 -31.37
N LEU A 411 -27.11 -6.19 -32.47
CA LEU A 411 -28.21 -5.56 -33.20
C LEU A 411 -29.49 -5.47 -32.34
N LEU A 412 -29.85 -6.55 -31.64
CA LEU A 412 -31.00 -6.56 -30.74
C LEU A 412 -30.87 -5.56 -29.59
N TYR A 413 -29.67 -5.44 -29.02
CA TYR A 413 -29.40 -4.46 -27.96
C TYR A 413 -29.54 -3.03 -28.47
N TRP A 414 -29.09 -2.76 -29.71
CA TRP A 414 -29.20 -1.45 -30.33
C TRP A 414 -30.66 -1.06 -30.63
N ILE A 415 -31.47 -1.98 -31.16
CA ILE A 415 -32.88 -1.75 -31.51
C ILE A 415 -33.76 -1.65 -30.25
N ALA A 416 -33.60 -2.57 -29.29
CA ALA A 416 -34.50 -2.70 -28.15
C ALA A 416 -33.73 -2.99 -26.84
N PRO A 417 -33.05 -1.98 -26.26
CA PRO A 417 -32.22 -2.16 -25.06
C PRO A 417 -33.02 -2.49 -23.79
N SER A 418 -34.35 -2.31 -23.80
CA SER A 418 -35.27 -2.62 -22.70
C SER A 418 -35.88 -4.03 -22.79
N SER A 419 -35.61 -4.77 -23.87
CA SER A 419 -36.06 -6.16 -24.04
C SER A 419 -35.48 -7.09 -22.96
N LYS A 420 -36.09 -8.28 -22.77
CA LYS A 420 -35.56 -9.30 -21.84
C LYS A 420 -34.11 -9.66 -22.18
N LEU A 421 -33.81 -9.87 -23.47
CA LEU A 421 -32.45 -10.10 -23.99
C LEU A 421 -31.53 -8.90 -23.76
N GLY A 422 -32.03 -7.67 -23.92
CA GLY A 422 -31.29 -6.45 -23.63
C GLY A 422 -30.91 -6.33 -22.15
N LYS A 423 -31.79 -6.72 -21.22
CA LYS A 423 -31.48 -6.79 -19.78
C LYS A 423 -30.44 -7.86 -19.47
N ILE A 424 -30.51 -9.02 -20.12
CA ILE A 424 -29.52 -10.10 -19.97
C ILE A 424 -28.14 -9.64 -20.48
N MET A 425 -28.06 -8.93 -21.62
CA MET A 425 -26.81 -8.35 -22.15
C MET A 425 -26.18 -7.27 -21.26
N ARG A 426 -26.97 -6.60 -20.40
CA ARG A 426 -26.43 -5.70 -19.36
C ARG A 426 -25.81 -6.46 -18.18
N GLY A 427 -26.06 -7.76 -18.06
CA GLY A 427 -25.46 -8.61 -17.03
C GLY A 427 -23.93 -8.64 -17.15
N PRO A 428 -23.18 -8.50 -16.04
CA PRO A 428 -21.71 -8.44 -16.05
C PRO A 428 -21.06 -9.65 -16.74
N PHE A 429 -21.54 -10.86 -16.44
CA PHE A 429 -21.04 -12.08 -17.07
C PHE A 429 -21.17 -12.06 -18.59
N LEU A 430 -22.32 -11.63 -19.12
CA LEU A 430 -22.54 -11.65 -20.56
C LEU A 430 -21.75 -10.55 -21.28
N LYS A 431 -21.55 -9.38 -20.64
CA LYS A 431 -20.61 -8.37 -21.14
C LYS A 431 -19.21 -8.96 -21.30
N PHE A 432 -18.69 -9.61 -20.25
CA PHE A 432 -17.37 -10.24 -20.28
C PHE A 432 -17.24 -11.27 -21.39
N VAL A 433 -18.21 -12.19 -21.51
CA VAL A 433 -18.21 -13.21 -22.56
C VAL A 433 -18.27 -12.58 -23.95
N ALA A 434 -19.09 -11.54 -24.15
CA ALA A 434 -19.20 -10.85 -25.43
C ALA A 434 -17.90 -10.15 -25.84
N HIS A 435 -17.20 -9.50 -24.90
CA HIS A 435 -15.90 -8.89 -25.13
C HIS A 435 -14.81 -9.93 -25.43
N ALA A 436 -14.75 -11.02 -24.65
CA ALA A 436 -13.83 -12.13 -24.88
C ALA A 436 -14.06 -12.83 -26.23
N ALA A 437 -15.33 -13.03 -26.60
CA ALA A 437 -15.71 -13.62 -27.87
C ALA A 437 -15.33 -12.72 -29.05
N SER A 438 -15.60 -11.42 -28.97
CA SER A 438 -15.17 -10.46 -29.99
C SER A 438 -13.66 -10.48 -30.20
N PHE A 439 -12.90 -10.47 -29.09
CA PHE A 439 -11.45 -10.51 -29.16
C PHE A 439 -10.93 -11.82 -29.78
N SER A 440 -11.58 -12.94 -29.47
CA SER A 440 -11.26 -14.24 -30.09
C SER A 440 -11.56 -14.24 -31.59
N ILE A 441 -12.65 -13.60 -32.02
CA ILE A 441 -12.98 -13.40 -33.45
C ILE A 441 -11.92 -12.52 -34.12
N PHE A 442 -11.46 -11.46 -33.46
CA PHE A 442 -10.38 -10.60 -33.97
C PHE A 442 -9.09 -11.40 -34.21
N LEU A 443 -8.65 -12.23 -33.25
CA LEU A 443 -7.51 -13.12 -33.45
C LEU A 443 -7.75 -14.11 -34.60
N GLY A 444 -8.97 -14.66 -34.71
CA GLY A 444 -9.38 -15.48 -35.84
C GLY A 444 -9.27 -14.76 -37.18
N LEU A 445 -9.68 -13.49 -37.26
CA LEU A 445 -9.55 -12.66 -38.47
C LEU A 445 -8.09 -12.42 -38.84
N LEU A 446 -7.19 -12.22 -37.87
CA LEU A 446 -5.75 -12.11 -38.12
C LEU A 446 -5.17 -13.40 -38.72
N VAL A 447 -5.56 -14.56 -38.20
CA VAL A 447 -5.16 -15.87 -38.74
C VAL A 447 -5.73 -16.08 -40.14
N LEU A 448 -7.01 -15.76 -40.35
CA LEU A 448 -7.66 -15.89 -41.66
C LEU A 448 -7.04 -14.96 -42.72
N ASN A 449 -6.61 -13.75 -42.35
CA ASN A 449 -5.90 -12.84 -43.26
C ASN A 449 -4.55 -13.43 -43.75
N ALA A 450 -3.95 -14.34 -42.97
CA ALA A 450 -2.74 -15.06 -43.35
C ALA A 450 -3.01 -16.39 -44.09
N ALA A 451 -4.25 -16.90 -44.03
CA ALA A 451 -4.59 -18.26 -44.43
C ALA A 451 -4.35 -18.55 -45.92
N ASP A 452 -4.58 -17.57 -46.79
CA ASP A 452 -4.34 -17.69 -48.24
C ASP A 452 -2.88 -18.06 -48.58
N ARG A 453 -1.94 -17.87 -47.64
CA ARG A 453 -0.51 -18.15 -47.81
C ARG A 453 -0.02 -19.42 -47.11
N PHE A 454 -0.89 -20.19 -46.43
CA PHE A 454 -0.48 -21.37 -45.66
C PHE A 454 0.12 -22.50 -46.51
N VAL A 455 -0.33 -22.65 -47.76
CA VAL A 455 0.22 -23.65 -48.70
C VAL A 455 1.53 -23.17 -49.36
N GLY A 456 1.96 -21.92 -49.08
CA GLY A 456 3.06 -21.25 -49.75
C GLY A 456 2.59 -20.39 -50.92
N THR A 457 3.39 -19.39 -51.29
CA THR A 457 3.08 -18.48 -52.40
C THR A 457 3.42 -19.12 -53.74
N SER A 458 2.48 -19.09 -54.69
CA SER A 458 2.70 -19.60 -56.06
C SER A 458 3.67 -18.75 -56.90
N LEU A 459 3.94 -17.51 -56.48
CA LEU A 459 4.82 -16.57 -57.15
C LEU A 459 6.16 -16.46 -56.45
N LEU A 460 7.24 -16.56 -57.24
CA LEU A 460 8.59 -16.31 -56.74
C LEU A 460 8.80 -14.80 -56.51
N PRO A 461 9.64 -14.39 -55.53
CA PRO A 461 9.86 -12.98 -55.20
C PRO A 461 10.46 -12.11 -56.32
N ASN A 462 11.04 -12.72 -57.35
CA ASN A 462 11.63 -12.06 -58.52
C ASN A 462 10.64 -11.87 -59.69
N MET A 463 9.48 -12.52 -59.65
CA MET A 463 8.49 -12.49 -60.73
C MET A 463 7.41 -11.43 -60.46
N THR A 464 6.93 -10.79 -61.53
CA THR A 464 5.82 -9.84 -61.50
C THR A 464 4.64 -10.39 -62.30
N VAL A 465 3.41 -10.21 -61.80
CA VAL A 465 2.18 -10.58 -62.52
C VAL A 465 1.30 -9.35 -62.66
N GLN A 466 0.73 -9.16 -63.85
CA GLN A 466 -0.21 -8.10 -64.19
C GLN A 466 -1.51 -8.73 -64.69
N ASP A 467 -2.66 -8.16 -64.34
CA ASP A 467 -3.97 -8.61 -64.84
C ASP A 467 -4.32 -7.96 -66.19
N TYR A 468 -3.81 -6.74 -66.43
CA TYR A 468 -3.95 -5.99 -67.67
C TYR A 468 -2.66 -5.20 -67.97
N PRO A 469 -2.36 -4.89 -69.25
CA PRO A 469 -1.03 -4.43 -69.67
C PRO A 469 -0.59 -3.07 -69.10
N THR A 470 -1.52 -2.20 -68.70
CA THR A 470 -1.20 -0.90 -68.09
C THR A 470 -1.03 -0.96 -66.56
N GLN A 471 -1.31 -2.10 -65.92
CA GLN A 471 -1.27 -2.24 -64.46
C GLN A 471 0.17 -2.29 -63.92
N LEU A 472 0.47 -1.42 -62.97
CA LEU A 472 1.68 -1.53 -62.17
C LEU A 472 1.60 -2.69 -61.18
N PHE A 473 2.69 -3.44 -61.05
CA PHE A 473 2.80 -4.54 -60.10
C PHE A 473 2.50 -4.08 -58.65
N ARG A 474 2.89 -2.85 -58.30
CA ARG A 474 2.60 -2.29 -56.97
C ARG A 474 1.10 -2.11 -56.71
N MET A 475 0.34 -1.66 -57.71
CA MET A 475 -1.11 -1.45 -57.58
C MET A 475 -1.87 -2.76 -57.32
N LYS A 476 -1.33 -3.90 -57.72
CA LYS A 476 -1.89 -5.24 -57.44
C LYS A 476 -1.57 -5.74 -56.01
N THR A 477 -0.44 -5.34 -55.45
CA THR A 477 0.08 -5.88 -54.18
C THR A 477 -0.30 -5.05 -52.94
N THR A 478 -0.54 -3.74 -53.11
CA THR A 478 -0.88 -2.81 -52.04
C THR A 478 -2.38 -2.53 -51.77
N PRO A 479 -3.39 -2.98 -52.55
CA PRO A 479 -4.78 -2.64 -52.27
C PRO A 479 -5.27 -3.35 -51.01
N PHE A 480 -6.15 -2.70 -50.25
CA PHE A 480 -6.74 -3.26 -49.04
C PHE A 480 -7.71 -4.39 -49.37
N THR A 481 -7.56 -5.53 -48.70
CA THR A 481 -8.52 -6.64 -48.78
C THR A 481 -9.71 -6.39 -47.84
N TRP A 482 -10.83 -7.08 -48.08
CA TRP A 482 -11.99 -7.01 -47.18
C TRP A 482 -11.65 -7.42 -45.74
N MET A 483 -10.75 -8.40 -45.59
CA MET A 483 -10.26 -8.84 -44.27
C MET A 483 -9.48 -7.73 -43.57
N GLU A 484 -8.60 -7.01 -44.28
CA GLU A 484 -7.86 -5.87 -43.73
C GLU A 484 -8.81 -4.73 -43.32
N ILE A 485 -9.84 -4.44 -44.11
CA ILE A 485 -10.85 -3.42 -43.78
C ILE A 485 -11.59 -3.79 -42.48
N LEU A 486 -11.96 -5.07 -42.30
CA LEU A 486 -12.55 -5.55 -41.06
C LEU A 486 -11.57 -5.39 -39.88
N ILE A 487 -10.32 -5.81 -40.03
CA ILE A 487 -9.29 -5.64 -38.99
C ILE A 487 -9.14 -4.17 -38.60
N ILE A 488 -9.08 -3.24 -39.58
CA ILE A 488 -9.00 -1.80 -39.34
C ILE A 488 -10.21 -1.32 -38.52
N ALA A 489 -11.44 -1.77 -38.86
CA ALA A 489 -12.63 -1.41 -38.09
C ALA A 489 -12.56 -1.88 -36.63
N TRP A 490 -12.02 -3.08 -36.37
CA TRP A 490 -11.76 -3.56 -35.01
C TRP A 490 -10.71 -2.71 -34.29
N VAL A 491 -9.60 -2.39 -34.94
CA VAL A 491 -8.54 -1.56 -34.34
C VAL A 491 -9.08 -0.16 -33.97
N ILE A 492 -9.88 0.47 -34.82
CA ILE A 492 -10.54 1.75 -34.51
C ILE A 492 -11.48 1.59 -33.31
N GLY A 493 -12.24 0.51 -33.23
CA GLY A 493 -13.11 0.23 -32.09
C GLY A 493 -12.35 -0.01 -30.79
N MET A 494 -11.17 -0.65 -30.84
CA MET A 494 -10.27 -0.80 -29.68
C MET A 494 -9.69 0.55 -29.24
N ILE A 495 -9.22 1.38 -30.19
CA ILE A 495 -8.73 2.74 -29.88
C ILE A 495 -9.82 3.56 -29.19
N TRP A 496 -11.05 3.49 -29.69
CA TRP A 496 -12.18 4.18 -29.07
C TRP A 496 -12.49 3.69 -27.65
N ALA A 497 -12.32 2.39 -27.39
CA ALA A 497 -12.46 1.84 -26.04
C ALA A 497 -11.36 2.35 -25.09
N GLU A 498 -10.09 2.31 -25.51
CA GLU A 498 -8.96 2.83 -24.72
C GLU A 498 -9.10 4.34 -24.45
N CYS A 499 -9.53 5.13 -25.44
CA CYS A 499 -9.79 6.56 -25.25
C CYS A 499 -10.84 6.82 -24.16
N LYS A 500 -11.89 6.00 -24.08
CA LYS A 500 -12.91 6.11 -23.03
C LYS A 500 -12.34 5.75 -21.65
N GLU A 501 -11.46 4.76 -21.59
CA GLU A 501 -10.82 4.33 -20.34
C GLU A 501 -9.82 5.37 -19.83
N ILE A 502 -9.00 5.94 -20.71
CA ILE A 502 -8.08 7.04 -20.37
C ILE A 502 -8.86 8.26 -19.85
N TRP A 503 -10.04 8.53 -20.42
CA TRP A 503 -10.90 9.61 -19.98
C TRP A 503 -11.52 9.37 -18.58
N SER A 504 -11.86 8.12 -18.24
CA SER A 504 -12.48 7.79 -16.95
C SER A 504 -11.48 7.66 -15.80
N GLN A 505 -10.33 7.04 -16.03
CA GLN A 505 -9.29 6.80 -15.01
C GLN A 505 -8.30 7.97 -14.88
N GLY A 506 -8.09 8.71 -15.98
CA GLY A 506 -7.04 9.70 -16.08
C GLY A 506 -5.68 9.09 -16.49
N LEU A 507 -4.87 9.90 -17.19
CA LEU A 507 -3.63 9.45 -17.83
C LEU A 507 -2.60 8.82 -16.86
N ARG A 508 -2.50 9.37 -15.64
CA ARG A 508 -1.49 8.91 -14.66
C ARG A 508 -1.78 7.52 -14.14
N GLU A 509 -3.04 7.23 -13.81
CA GLU A 509 -3.44 5.91 -13.30
C GLU A 509 -3.35 4.87 -14.42
N TYR A 510 -3.76 5.23 -15.63
CA TYR A 510 -3.68 4.36 -16.80
C TYR A 510 -2.24 3.89 -17.11
N LEU A 511 -1.27 4.81 -17.10
CA LEU A 511 0.14 4.48 -17.40
C LEU A 511 0.85 3.68 -16.30
N LEU A 512 0.31 3.62 -15.09
CA LEU A 512 0.89 2.83 -13.99
C LEU A 512 0.60 1.33 -14.15
N GLU A 513 -0.45 0.96 -14.88
CA GLU A 513 -0.78 -0.44 -15.15
C GLU A 513 0.01 -0.94 -16.39
N PRO A 514 0.94 -1.92 -16.23
CA PRO A 514 1.83 -2.33 -17.32
C PRO A 514 1.08 -2.97 -18.49
N TRP A 515 -0.08 -3.57 -18.22
CA TRP A 515 -0.91 -4.17 -19.25
C TRP A 515 -1.56 -3.12 -20.16
N ASN A 516 -2.02 -2.00 -19.59
CA ASN A 516 -2.56 -0.87 -20.35
C ASN A 516 -1.48 -0.25 -21.27
N LEU A 517 -0.22 -0.21 -20.80
CA LEU A 517 0.90 0.22 -21.63
C LEU A 517 1.16 -0.73 -22.82
N LEU A 518 1.03 -2.05 -22.59
CA LEU A 518 1.14 -3.06 -23.66
C LEU A 518 0.04 -2.88 -24.70
N ASP A 519 -1.22 -2.67 -24.27
CA ASP A 519 -2.35 -2.46 -25.17
C ASP A 519 -2.20 -1.16 -25.98
N PHE A 520 -1.80 -0.05 -25.33
CA PHE A 520 -1.48 1.20 -26.01
C PHE A 520 -0.36 1.01 -27.06
N GLY A 521 0.72 0.32 -26.70
CA GLY A 521 1.83 0.03 -27.62
C GLY A 521 1.40 -0.83 -28.81
N MET A 522 0.62 -1.88 -28.57
CA MET A 522 0.07 -2.76 -29.61
C MET A 522 -0.82 -1.98 -30.59
N LEU A 523 -1.71 -1.11 -30.10
CA LEU A 523 -2.56 -0.29 -30.96
C LEU A 523 -1.76 0.75 -31.75
N CYS A 524 -0.74 1.37 -31.14
CA CYS A 524 0.16 2.29 -31.84
C CYS A 524 0.88 1.59 -33.01
N LEU A 525 1.31 0.34 -32.84
CA LEU A 525 1.95 -0.45 -33.89
C LEU A 525 0.98 -0.78 -35.02
N PHE A 526 -0.26 -1.18 -34.72
CA PHE A 526 -1.29 -1.40 -35.75
C PHE A 526 -1.58 -0.12 -36.55
N VAL A 527 -1.79 1.01 -35.87
CA VAL A 527 -2.05 2.30 -36.53
C VAL A 527 -0.88 2.70 -37.42
N THR A 528 0.34 2.62 -36.92
CA THR A 528 1.54 2.96 -37.69
C THR A 528 1.72 2.04 -38.90
N SER A 529 1.44 0.75 -38.76
CA SER A 529 1.46 -0.22 -39.86
C SER A 529 0.40 0.11 -40.92
N PHE A 530 -0.84 0.45 -40.53
CA PHE A 530 -1.88 0.80 -41.50
C PHE A 530 -1.64 2.15 -42.17
N ILE A 531 -1.09 3.15 -41.46
CA ILE A 531 -0.70 4.44 -42.06
C ILE A 531 0.40 4.23 -43.10
N THR A 532 1.44 3.46 -42.77
CA THR A 532 2.53 3.18 -43.72
C THR A 532 2.05 2.37 -44.93
N ARG A 533 1.10 1.44 -44.75
CA ARG A 533 0.42 0.72 -45.84
C ARG A 533 -0.42 1.65 -46.71
N PHE A 534 -1.18 2.55 -46.10
CA PHE A 534 -1.97 3.55 -46.80
C PHE A 534 -1.07 4.47 -47.63
N MET A 535 0.08 4.89 -47.09
CA MET A 535 1.07 5.68 -47.84
C MET A 535 1.66 4.88 -49.01
N ALA A 536 1.93 3.58 -48.85
CA ALA A 536 2.38 2.72 -49.96
C ALA A 536 1.32 2.61 -51.07
N PHE A 537 0.05 2.43 -50.69
CA PHE A 537 -1.08 2.41 -51.61
C PHE A 537 -1.26 3.75 -52.32
N TRP A 538 -1.20 4.87 -51.60
CA TRP A 538 -1.35 6.22 -52.15
C TRP A 538 -0.30 6.52 -53.23
N HIS A 539 0.97 6.20 -52.97
CA HIS A 539 2.03 6.38 -53.96
C HIS A 539 1.87 5.47 -55.19
N ALA A 540 1.45 4.22 -54.98
CA ALA A 540 1.16 3.29 -56.09
C ALA A 540 -0.03 3.78 -56.93
N TYR A 541 -1.07 4.30 -56.29
CA TYR A 541 -2.24 4.89 -56.94
C TYR A 541 -1.87 6.12 -57.77
N LEU A 542 -1.05 7.03 -57.23
CA LEU A 542 -0.55 8.19 -57.97
C LEU A 542 0.24 7.76 -59.21
N ALA A 543 1.16 6.79 -59.06
CA ALA A 543 1.94 6.25 -60.17
C ALA A 543 1.05 5.59 -61.25
N GLN A 544 0.04 4.82 -60.83
CA GLN A 544 -0.92 4.21 -61.76
C GLN A 544 -1.73 5.27 -62.50
N SER A 545 -2.26 6.27 -61.77
CA SER A 545 -3.07 7.36 -62.34
C SER A 545 -2.30 8.21 -63.36
N TYR A 546 -0.98 8.32 -63.20
CA TYR A 546 -0.11 8.98 -64.17
C TYR A 546 0.02 8.14 -65.45
N ILE A 547 0.23 6.83 -65.31
CA ILE A 547 0.34 5.93 -66.47
C ILE A 547 -0.96 5.89 -67.25
N ASP A 548 -2.09 5.74 -66.57
CA ASP A 548 -3.41 5.65 -67.21
C ASP A 548 -3.76 6.92 -68.01
N LYS A 549 -3.18 8.08 -67.66
CA LYS A 549 -3.36 9.35 -68.39
C LYS A 549 -2.42 9.52 -69.58
N HIS A 550 -1.21 8.96 -69.51
CA HIS A 550 -0.14 9.24 -70.48
C HIS A 550 0.13 8.10 -71.46
N TYR A 551 -0.28 6.86 -71.16
CA TYR A 551 0.07 5.68 -71.96
C TYR A 551 -1.12 4.73 -72.10
N THR A 552 -1.27 4.13 -73.29
CA THR A 552 -2.29 3.12 -73.59
C THR A 552 -1.78 1.69 -73.42
N ASP A 553 -0.48 1.43 -73.59
CA ASP A 553 0.17 0.12 -73.40
C ASP A 553 1.59 0.26 -72.83
N LEU A 554 1.95 -0.59 -71.85
CA LEU A 554 3.19 -0.48 -71.05
C LEU A 554 4.31 -1.47 -71.44
N SER A 555 4.06 -2.37 -72.40
CA SER A 555 4.90 -3.54 -72.65
C SER A 555 6.29 -3.22 -73.24
N ASN A 556 6.47 -2.09 -73.92
CA ASN A 556 7.71 -1.75 -74.65
C ASN A 556 8.26 -0.34 -74.38
N ILE A 557 7.81 0.36 -73.32
CA ILE A 557 8.21 1.74 -73.02
C ILE A 557 9.13 1.80 -71.80
N THR A 558 10.22 2.58 -71.90
CA THR A 558 11.09 2.92 -70.76
C THR A 558 10.47 4.10 -70.00
N LEU A 559 9.98 3.85 -68.79
CA LEU A 559 9.37 4.86 -67.94
C LEU A 559 10.43 5.73 -67.25
N ALA A 560 10.02 6.89 -66.74
CA ALA A 560 10.85 7.67 -65.82
C ALA A 560 11.24 6.80 -64.61
N PRO A 561 12.47 6.94 -64.08
CA PRO A 561 13.01 6.05 -63.05
C PRO A 561 12.18 6.03 -61.76
N GLU A 562 11.51 7.14 -61.44
CA GLU A 562 10.61 7.26 -60.28
C GLU A 562 9.36 6.38 -60.41
N ILE A 563 8.81 6.24 -61.61
CA ILE A 563 7.60 5.45 -61.88
C ILE A 563 7.98 3.99 -62.15
N GLU A 564 9.12 3.76 -62.79
CA GLU A 564 9.66 2.42 -63.04
C GLU A 564 9.88 1.64 -61.74
N TYR A 565 10.21 2.32 -60.63
CA TYR A 565 10.31 1.68 -59.31
C TYR A 565 9.06 0.87 -58.95
N TYR A 566 7.86 1.40 -59.21
CA TYR A 566 6.59 0.75 -58.88
C TYR A 566 6.24 -0.45 -59.79
N ARG A 567 7.03 -0.68 -60.84
CA ARG A 567 6.97 -1.88 -61.69
C ARG A 567 7.80 -3.04 -61.13
N ARG A 568 8.79 -2.77 -60.27
CA ARG A 568 9.81 -3.76 -59.84
C ARG A 568 9.25 -4.82 -58.88
N ALA A 569 9.81 -6.03 -58.96
CA ALA A 569 9.56 -7.14 -58.04
C ALA A 569 10.21 -6.91 -56.66
N ARG A 570 9.80 -7.71 -55.66
CA ARG A 570 10.11 -7.52 -54.23
C ARG A 570 11.60 -7.44 -53.90
N ILE A 571 12.45 -8.21 -54.59
CA ILE A 571 13.91 -8.23 -54.36
C ILE A 571 14.56 -6.87 -54.63
N ASN A 572 13.98 -6.10 -55.55
CA ASN A 572 14.54 -4.84 -56.02
C ASN A 572 13.92 -3.61 -55.33
N TRP A 573 13.17 -3.82 -54.24
CA TRP A 573 12.61 -2.74 -53.45
C TRP A 573 13.68 -2.08 -52.58
N VAL A 574 13.50 -0.79 -52.30
CA VAL A 574 14.40 -0.07 -51.41
C VAL A 574 14.26 -0.65 -49.99
N PRO A 575 15.34 -0.83 -49.20
CA PRO A 575 15.24 -1.40 -47.85
C PRO A 575 14.31 -0.64 -46.90
N SER A 576 14.15 0.67 -47.10
CA SER A 576 13.26 1.55 -46.33
C SER A 576 11.87 1.72 -46.93
N ASP A 577 11.46 0.83 -47.83
CA ASP A 577 10.17 0.90 -48.51
C ASP A 577 9.00 0.81 -47.51
N PRO A 578 7.99 1.71 -47.57
CA PRO A 578 6.92 1.77 -46.57
C PRO A 578 6.12 0.48 -46.42
N GLN A 579 6.04 -0.34 -47.47
CA GLN A 579 5.38 -1.64 -47.43
C GLN A 579 6.13 -2.64 -46.53
N LEU A 580 7.46 -2.67 -46.60
CA LEU A 580 8.28 -3.56 -45.76
C LEU A 580 8.19 -3.15 -44.29
N ILE A 581 8.18 -1.84 -44.03
CA ILE A 581 8.00 -1.29 -42.68
C ILE A 581 6.61 -1.66 -42.14
N SER A 582 5.56 -1.53 -42.97
CA SER A 582 4.19 -1.92 -42.61
C SER A 582 4.10 -3.41 -42.25
N GLU A 583 4.67 -4.30 -43.08
CA GLU A 583 4.67 -5.75 -42.85
C GLU A 583 5.44 -6.12 -41.57
N GLY A 584 6.59 -5.49 -41.33
CA GLY A 584 7.38 -5.69 -40.11
C GLY A 584 6.65 -5.26 -38.84
N LEU A 585 6.09 -4.04 -38.83
CA LEU A 585 5.33 -3.54 -37.68
C LEU A 585 4.02 -4.32 -37.46
N TYR A 586 3.36 -4.74 -38.54
CA TYR A 586 2.16 -5.57 -38.48
C TYR A 586 2.46 -6.92 -37.81
N ALA A 587 3.57 -7.58 -38.17
CA ALA A 587 3.96 -8.85 -37.58
C ALA A 587 4.20 -8.73 -36.07
N ILE A 588 4.88 -7.67 -35.62
CA ILE A 588 5.08 -7.39 -34.19
C ILE A 588 3.73 -7.15 -33.49
N ALA A 589 2.84 -6.35 -34.11
CA ALA A 589 1.51 -6.07 -33.58
C ALA A 589 0.65 -7.34 -33.44
N VAL A 590 0.74 -8.28 -34.39
CA VAL A 590 0.06 -9.58 -34.33
C VAL A 590 0.55 -10.38 -33.12
N VAL A 591 1.87 -10.49 -32.90
CA VAL A 591 2.42 -11.20 -31.72
C VAL A 591 1.92 -10.58 -30.41
N LEU A 592 1.98 -9.25 -30.28
CA LEU A 592 1.49 -8.55 -29.10
C LEU A 592 -0.02 -8.74 -28.91
N SER A 593 -0.80 -8.80 -29.99
CA SER A 593 -2.24 -9.07 -29.89
C SER A 593 -2.53 -10.45 -29.27
N PHE A 594 -1.79 -11.50 -29.62
CA PHE A 594 -1.96 -12.81 -28.97
C PHE A 594 -1.61 -12.79 -27.48
N SER A 595 -0.63 -11.98 -27.06
CA SER A 595 -0.27 -11.84 -25.64
C SER A 595 -1.41 -11.28 -24.77
N ARG A 596 -2.34 -10.53 -25.38
CA ARG A 596 -3.52 -9.96 -24.71
C ARG A 596 -4.50 -11.02 -24.19
N ILE A 597 -4.43 -12.27 -24.64
CA ILE A 597 -5.26 -13.36 -24.08
C ILE A 597 -5.03 -13.55 -22.57
N ALA A 598 -3.87 -13.12 -22.07
CA ALA A 598 -3.55 -13.10 -20.66
C ALA A 598 -4.58 -12.30 -19.82
N TYR A 599 -5.28 -11.30 -20.36
CA TYR A 599 -6.32 -10.59 -19.60
C TYR A 599 -7.55 -11.45 -19.24
N ILE A 600 -7.81 -12.51 -20.02
CA ILE A 600 -9.00 -13.36 -19.87
C ILE A 600 -8.69 -14.54 -18.94
N LEU A 601 -7.43 -14.97 -18.87
CA LEU A 601 -6.97 -16.10 -18.07
C LEU A 601 -7.29 -16.03 -16.56
N PRO A 602 -7.29 -14.86 -15.86
CA PRO A 602 -7.62 -14.78 -14.44
C PRO A 602 -9.07 -15.15 -14.11
N ALA A 603 -9.96 -15.12 -15.10
CA ALA A 603 -11.36 -15.51 -14.91
C ALA A 603 -11.53 -17.01 -14.64
N ASN A 604 -10.56 -17.84 -15.04
CA ASN A 604 -10.60 -19.28 -14.81
C ASN A 604 -9.87 -19.66 -13.50
N GLU A 605 -10.44 -20.62 -12.78
CA GLU A 605 -9.92 -21.14 -11.52
C GLU A 605 -8.58 -21.86 -11.68
N SER A 606 -8.40 -22.65 -12.74
CA SER A 606 -7.16 -23.40 -12.94
C SER A 606 -6.00 -22.56 -13.48
N PHE A 607 -6.27 -21.52 -14.27
CA PHE A 607 -5.21 -20.70 -14.91
C PHE A 607 -4.90 -19.41 -14.15
N GLY A 608 -5.81 -18.92 -13.32
CA GLY A 608 -5.66 -17.65 -12.64
C GLY A 608 -4.47 -17.59 -11.66
N PRO A 609 -4.37 -18.50 -10.67
CA PRO A 609 -3.24 -18.51 -9.73
C PRO A 609 -1.88 -18.66 -10.44
N LEU A 610 -1.82 -19.49 -11.48
CA LEU A 610 -0.62 -19.69 -12.31
C LEU A 610 -0.16 -18.40 -13.02
N GLN A 611 -1.10 -17.63 -13.55
CA GLN A 611 -0.77 -16.37 -14.20
C GLN A 611 -0.29 -15.30 -13.20
N ILE A 612 -0.94 -15.20 -12.05
CA ILE A 612 -0.61 -14.18 -11.04
C ILE A 612 0.77 -14.45 -10.43
N SER A 613 1.10 -15.72 -10.15
CA SER A 613 2.43 -16.10 -9.69
C SER A 613 3.51 -15.80 -10.74
N LEU A 614 3.27 -16.14 -12.02
CA LEU A 614 4.19 -15.81 -13.12
C LEU A 614 4.41 -14.30 -13.28
N GLY A 615 3.34 -13.50 -13.21
CA GLY A 615 3.45 -12.05 -13.33
C GLY A 615 4.31 -11.40 -12.23
N ARG A 616 4.42 -12.04 -11.06
CA ARG A 616 5.22 -11.54 -9.94
C ARG A 616 6.66 -12.00 -9.99
N THR A 617 6.90 -13.27 -10.32
CA THR A 617 8.26 -13.74 -10.53
C THR A 617 8.96 -12.92 -11.61
N VAL A 618 8.25 -12.50 -12.67
CA VAL A 618 8.77 -11.56 -13.69
C VAL A 618 9.23 -10.23 -13.08
N LYS A 619 8.50 -9.65 -12.11
CA LYS A 619 8.91 -8.40 -11.44
C LYS A 619 10.20 -8.57 -10.63
N ASP A 620 10.39 -9.72 -10.00
CA ASP A 620 11.63 -10.02 -9.27
C ASP A 620 12.80 -10.33 -10.20
N ILE A 621 12.54 -11.00 -11.33
CA ILE A 621 13.52 -11.21 -12.41
C ILE A 621 14.10 -9.88 -12.88
N PHE A 622 13.29 -8.83 -13.05
CA PHE A 622 13.77 -7.51 -13.49
C PHE A 622 14.80 -6.89 -12.53
N LYS A 623 14.68 -7.10 -11.21
CA LYS A 623 15.68 -6.61 -10.24
C LYS A 623 17.04 -7.27 -10.46
N PHE A 624 17.04 -8.57 -10.74
CA PHE A 624 18.26 -9.33 -11.02
C PHE A 624 18.84 -9.05 -12.41
N MET A 625 17.98 -8.78 -13.41
CA MET A 625 18.41 -8.45 -14.77
C MET A 625 19.31 -7.23 -14.84
N VAL A 626 19.28 -6.32 -13.86
CA VAL A 626 20.21 -5.18 -13.78
C VAL A 626 21.67 -5.65 -13.68
N ILE A 627 21.95 -6.63 -12.82
CA ILE A 627 23.30 -7.20 -12.66
C ILE A 627 23.70 -7.94 -13.94
N PHE A 628 22.77 -8.69 -14.52
CA PHE A 628 22.96 -9.41 -15.77
C PHE A 628 23.35 -8.47 -16.92
N ILE A 629 22.62 -7.37 -17.11
CA ILE A 629 22.89 -6.37 -18.14
C ILE A 629 24.25 -5.68 -17.90
N MET A 630 24.60 -5.38 -16.64
CA MET A 630 25.88 -4.76 -16.31
C MET A 630 27.07 -5.64 -16.73
N VAL A 631 27.03 -6.93 -16.40
CA VAL A 631 28.07 -7.89 -16.80
C VAL A 631 28.09 -8.06 -18.31
N PHE A 632 26.91 -8.21 -18.94
CA PHE A 632 26.78 -8.34 -20.39
C PHE A 632 27.42 -7.16 -21.14
N VAL A 633 27.10 -5.92 -20.74
CA VAL A 633 27.65 -4.70 -21.36
C VAL A 633 29.16 -4.58 -21.15
N ALA A 634 29.67 -4.95 -19.98
CA ALA A 634 31.10 -4.93 -19.70
C ALA A 634 31.89 -5.86 -20.64
N PHE A 635 31.43 -7.10 -20.82
CA PHE A 635 32.06 -8.05 -21.76
C PHE A 635 31.84 -7.65 -23.22
N MET A 636 30.68 -7.08 -23.57
CA MET A 636 30.41 -6.56 -24.91
C MET A 636 31.42 -5.49 -25.32
N PHE A 637 31.65 -4.47 -24.49
CA PHE A 637 32.65 -3.45 -24.77
C PHE A 637 34.08 -3.99 -24.70
N GLY A 638 34.36 -4.95 -23.80
CA GLY A 638 35.66 -5.63 -23.75
C GLY A 638 35.99 -6.35 -25.05
N MET A 639 35.05 -7.13 -25.59
CA MET A 639 35.22 -7.85 -26.86
C MET A 639 35.23 -6.91 -28.06
N PHE A 640 34.37 -5.88 -28.08
CA PHE A 640 34.37 -4.86 -29.13
C PHE A 640 35.71 -4.12 -29.20
N ASN A 641 36.24 -3.65 -28.06
CA ASN A 641 37.51 -2.94 -28.02
C ASN A 641 38.68 -3.82 -28.48
N LEU A 642 38.64 -5.13 -28.17
CA LEU A 642 39.65 -6.09 -28.60
C LEU A 642 39.62 -6.33 -30.12
N TYR A 643 38.43 -6.44 -30.71
CA TYR A 643 38.25 -6.88 -32.11
C TYR A 643 37.92 -5.78 -33.12
N SER A 644 37.67 -4.55 -32.67
CA SER A 644 37.31 -3.41 -33.54
C SER A 644 38.30 -3.15 -34.68
N TYR A 645 39.61 -3.33 -34.44
CA TYR A 645 40.67 -3.12 -35.44
C TYR A 645 40.81 -4.27 -36.46
N TYR A 646 40.15 -5.41 -36.24
CA TYR A 646 40.27 -6.61 -37.08
C TYR A 646 39.15 -6.75 -38.12
N LEU A 647 38.51 -5.64 -38.50
CA LEU A 647 37.50 -5.63 -39.55
C LEU A 647 38.10 -6.13 -40.88
N GLY A 648 37.52 -7.18 -41.47
CA GLY A 648 38.00 -7.81 -42.70
C GLY A 648 39.15 -8.82 -42.52
N ALA A 649 39.71 -8.94 -41.31
CA ALA A 649 40.75 -9.92 -40.98
C ALA A 649 40.22 -11.13 -40.19
N LYS A 650 38.90 -11.25 -40.06
CA LYS A 650 38.22 -12.38 -39.38
C LYS A 650 37.34 -13.13 -40.36
N GLN A 651 37.12 -14.42 -40.08
CA GLN A 651 36.23 -15.26 -40.90
C GLN A 651 34.75 -14.84 -40.76
N ASN A 652 34.35 -14.38 -39.58
CA ASN A 652 33.02 -13.83 -39.28
C ASN A 652 33.14 -12.38 -38.80
N ASN A 653 32.16 -11.53 -39.12
CA ASN A 653 32.12 -10.12 -38.69
C ASN A 653 31.83 -9.92 -37.18
N ALA A 654 31.85 -10.99 -36.40
CA ALA A 654 31.63 -11.01 -34.97
C ALA A 654 32.62 -10.11 -34.22
N PHE A 655 32.10 -9.36 -33.24
CA PHE A 655 32.84 -8.45 -32.36
C PHE A 655 33.48 -7.21 -33.02
N THR A 656 33.26 -6.98 -34.31
CA THR A 656 33.88 -5.85 -35.04
C THR A 656 33.12 -4.54 -34.82
N THR A 657 31.80 -4.59 -34.74
CA THR A 657 30.92 -3.47 -34.41
C THR A 657 30.21 -3.73 -33.09
N VAL A 658 29.70 -2.67 -32.44
CA VAL A 658 28.94 -2.81 -31.19
C VAL A 658 27.68 -3.67 -31.41
N GLU A 659 26.99 -3.51 -32.54
CA GLU A 659 25.79 -4.28 -32.88
C GLU A 659 26.10 -5.78 -33.07
N GLU A 660 27.15 -6.12 -33.82
CA GLU A 660 27.54 -7.52 -34.03
C GLU A 660 28.13 -8.15 -32.76
N SER A 661 28.82 -7.36 -31.92
CA SER A 661 29.26 -7.77 -30.58
C SER A 661 28.06 -8.11 -29.69
N PHE A 662 27.03 -7.27 -29.71
CA PHE A 662 25.77 -7.50 -28.99
C PHE A 662 25.11 -8.80 -29.47
N LYS A 663 24.90 -8.97 -30.79
CA LYS A 663 24.26 -10.16 -31.36
C LYS A 663 24.98 -11.45 -30.97
N THR A 664 26.30 -11.46 -31.13
CA THR A 664 27.12 -12.66 -30.88
C THR A 664 27.14 -13.06 -29.41
N LEU A 665 27.29 -12.11 -28.48
CA LEU A 665 27.19 -12.39 -27.05
C LEU A 665 25.77 -12.76 -26.61
N PHE A 666 24.75 -12.13 -27.20
CA PHE A 666 23.35 -12.45 -26.90
C PHE A 666 23.03 -13.89 -27.26
N TRP A 667 23.37 -14.32 -28.49
CA TRP A 667 23.15 -15.69 -28.94
C TRP A 667 24.05 -16.71 -28.22
N ALA A 668 25.18 -16.28 -27.66
CA ALA A 668 26.05 -17.12 -26.84
C ALA A 668 25.37 -17.58 -25.54
N ILE A 669 24.49 -16.77 -24.94
CA ILE A 669 23.73 -17.15 -23.73
C ILE A 669 22.89 -18.41 -23.99
N PHE A 670 22.37 -18.56 -25.21
CA PHE A 670 21.56 -19.70 -25.64
C PHE A 670 22.38 -20.83 -26.29
N GLY A 671 23.71 -20.71 -26.35
CA GLY A 671 24.59 -21.69 -27.00
C GLY A 671 24.52 -21.71 -28.53
N LEU A 672 23.92 -20.68 -29.16
CA LEU A 672 23.79 -20.58 -30.63
C LEU A 672 24.95 -19.83 -31.29
N SER A 673 25.91 -19.33 -30.51
CA SER A 673 27.09 -18.62 -31.02
C SER A 673 28.25 -19.58 -31.30
N GLU A 674 28.86 -19.43 -32.48
CA GLU A 674 30.00 -20.25 -32.89
C GLU A 674 31.29 -19.82 -32.20
N VAL A 675 32.09 -20.80 -31.75
CA VAL A 675 33.44 -20.57 -31.19
C VAL A 675 34.41 -20.00 -32.24
N ARG A 676 34.15 -20.27 -33.52
CA ARG A 676 34.92 -19.73 -34.66
C ARG A 676 34.82 -18.21 -34.80
N SER A 677 33.84 -17.58 -34.15
CA SER A 677 33.69 -16.12 -34.11
C SER A 677 34.88 -15.39 -33.47
N VAL A 678 35.71 -16.08 -32.69
CA VAL A 678 36.90 -15.54 -32.00
C VAL A 678 38.16 -15.65 -32.88
N VAL A 679 38.18 -16.58 -33.83
CA VAL A 679 39.34 -16.86 -34.70
C VAL A 679 39.62 -15.66 -35.62
N ILE A 680 40.89 -15.29 -35.73
CA ILE A 680 41.39 -14.26 -36.62
C ILE A 680 42.19 -14.94 -37.72
N ASN A 681 42.12 -14.45 -38.96
CA ASN A 681 42.88 -15.00 -40.09
C ASN A 681 44.37 -14.60 -40.05
N ASN A 682 44.75 -13.65 -39.19
CA ASN A 682 46.12 -13.18 -39.03
C ASN A 682 46.83 -13.97 -37.91
N ASP A 683 48.17 -14.09 -37.97
CA ASP A 683 49.01 -14.78 -36.97
C ASP A 683 49.07 -14.10 -35.58
N HIS A 684 48.13 -13.20 -35.26
CA HIS A 684 48.04 -12.47 -33.99
C HIS A 684 47.46 -13.36 -32.88
N LYS A 685 48.13 -14.48 -32.61
CA LYS A 685 47.71 -15.53 -31.67
C LYS A 685 47.49 -15.04 -30.24
N PHE A 686 48.19 -13.97 -29.83
CA PHE A 686 47.97 -13.36 -28.51
C PHE A 686 46.54 -12.80 -28.35
N ILE A 687 46.06 -12.06 -29.35
CA ILE A 687 44.72 -11.45 -29.32
C ILE A 687 43.64 -12.53 -29.40
N GLU A 688 43.85 -13.53 -30.25
CA GLU A 688 42.99 -14.71 -30.34
C GLU A 688 42.88 -15.44 -28.99
N ASN A 689 44.01 -15.70 -28.32
CA ASN A 689 44.03 -16.31 -26.99
C ASN A 689 43.29 -15.45 -25.94
N ILE A 690 43.51 -14.14 -25.92
CA ILE A 690 42.79 -13.23 -25.00
C ILE A 690 41.29 -13.26 -25.30
N GLY A 691 40.89 -13.30 -26.56
CA GLY A 691 39.49 -13.43 -26.94
C GLY A 691 38.88 -14.76 -26.50
N TYR A 692 39.61 -15.88 -26.62
CA TYR A 692 39.16 -17.18 -26.11
C TYR A 692 38.96 -17.15 -24.60
N VAL A 693 39.88 -16.53 -23.86
CA VAL A 693 39.78 -16.39 -22.42
C VAL A 693 38.59 -15.50 -22.04
N LEU A 694 38.43 -14.32 -22.63
CA LEU A 694 37.31 -13.42 -22.34
C LEU A 694 35.96 -14.06 -22.68
N TYR A 695 35.85 -14.70 -23.84
CA TYR A 695 34.63 -15.40 -24.25
C TYR A 695 34.32 -16.62 -23.36
N GLY A 696 35.35 -17.37 -22.94
CA GLY A 696 35.22 -18.48 -22.00
C GLY A 696 34.77 -18.02 -20.62
N VAL A 697 35.41 -17.00 -20.06
CA VAL A 697 35.04 -16.40 -18.77
C VAL A 697 33.63 -15.81 -18.83
N TYR A 698 33.26 -15.16 -19.93
CA TYR A 698 31.90 -14.68 -20.16
C TYR A 698 30.89 -15.84 -20.08
N ASN A 699 31.11 -16.94 -20.80
CA ASN A 699 30.18 -18.08 -20.78
C ASN A 699 30.09 -18.74 -19.40
N VAL A 700 31.21 -18.90 -18.69
CA VAL A 700 31.21 -19.41 -17.31
C VAL A 700 30.41 -18.47 -16.39
N THR A 701 30.65 -17.17 -16.46
CA THR A 701 29.98 -16.18 -15.60
C THR A 701 28.49 -16.07 -15.92
N MET A 702 28.12 -15.97 -17.19
CA MET A 702 26.74 -15.76 -17.62
C MET A 702 25.89 -17.03 -17.52
N VAL A 703 26.40 -18.14 -18.05
CA VAL A 703 25.62 -19.38 -18.18
C VAL A 703 25.72 -20.24 -16.92
N ILE A 704 26.89 -20.36 -16.29
CA ILE A 704 27.03 -21.23 -15.11
C ILE A 704 26.67 -20.49 -13.83
N VAL A 705 27.10 -19.24 -13.65
CA VAL A 705 26.83 -18.52 -12.41
C VAL A 705 25.48 -17.81 -12.47
N LEU A 706 25.31 -16.85 -13.38
CA LEU A 706 24.13 -15.98 -13.35
C LEU A 706 22.83 -16.70 -13.72
N LEU A 707 22.83 -17.64 -14.67
CA LEU A 707 21.62 -18.41 -15.01
C LEU A 707 21.19 -19.32 -13.85
N ASN A 708 22.13 -20.01 -13.21
CA ASN A 708 21.81 -20.89 -12.07
C ASN A 708 21.34 -20.08 -10.85
N MET A 709 21.94 -18.92 -10.60
CA MET A 709 21.46 -18.00 -9.56
C MET A 709 20.06 -17.47 -9.90
N LEU A 710 19.78 -17.14 -11.16
CA LEU A 710 18.44 -16.70 -11.59
C LEU A 710 17.39 -17.80 -11.36
N ILE A 711 17.70 -19.06 -11.70
CA ILE A 711 16.81 -20.20 -11.45
C ILE A 711 16.55 -20.38 -9.96
N ALA A 712 17.59 -20.34 -9.13
CA ALA A 712 17.45 -20.46 -7.68
C ALA A 712 16.59 -19.34 -7.07
N MET A 713 16.80 -18.09 -7.52
CA MET A 713 16.01 -16.93 -7.09
C MET A 713 14.55 -17.03 -7.53
N ILE A 714 14.27 -17.49 -8.76
CA ILE A 714 12.90 -17.70 -9.24
C ILE A 714 12.19 -18.77 -8.40
N ASN A 715 12.86 -19.88 -8.07
CA ASN A 715 12.27 -20.94 -7.26
C ASN A 715 11.92 -20.47 -5.84
N SER A 716 12.83 -19.75 -5.17
CA SER A 716 12.55 -19.19 -3.84
C SER A 716 11.43 -18.16 -3.87
N SER A 717 11.40 -17.30 -4.90
CA SER A 717 10.35 -16.28 -5.04
C SER A 717 9.00 -16.93 -5.35
N PHE A 718 8.98 -17.95 -6.21
CA PHE A 718 7.76 -18.67 -6.57
C PHE A 718 7.12 -19.33 -5.36
N GLN A 719 7.91 -19.98 -4.49
CA GLN A 719 7.41 -20.60 -3.25
C GLN A 719 6.76 -19.58 -2.31
N GLU A 720 7.42 -18.45 -2.06
CA GLU A 720 6.85 -17.38 -1.20
C GLU A 720 5.54 -16.80 -1.79
N ILE A 721 5.43 -16.73 -3.12
CA ILE A 721 4.25 -16.20 -3.80
C ILE A 721 3.12 -17.23 -3.87
N GLU A 722 3.44 -18.53 -3.92
CA GLU A 722 2.45 -19.61 -4.02
C GLU A 722 1.57 -19.69 -2.77
N ASP A 723 2.14 -19.47 -1.58
CA ASP A 723 1.42 -19.51 -0.30
C ASP A 723 0.25 -18.50 -0.23
N ASP A 724 0.38 -17.34 -0.90
CA ASP A 724 -0.64 -16.29 -0.96
C ASP A 724 -1.42 -16.26 -2.31
N ALA A 725 -1.11 -17.15 -3.26
CA ALA A 725 -1.57 -17.05 -4.64
C ALA A 725 -3.10 -17.06 -4.77
N ASP A 726 -3.80 -17.82 -3.94
CA ASP A 726 -5.26 -17.92 -3.97
C ASP A 726 -5.96 -16.61 -3.58
N VAL A 727 -5.47 -15.95 -2.54
CA VAL A 727 -5.99 -14.67 -2.06
C VAL A 727 -5.82 -13.61 -3.16
N GLU A 728 -4.71 -13.67 -3.85
CA GLU A 728 -4.32 -12.70 -4.85
C GLU A 728 -5.00 -12.92 -6.19
N TRP A 729 -5.18 -14.18 -6.56
CA TRP A 729 -6.02 -14.56 -7.68
C TRP A 729 -7.46 -14.09 -7.45
N LYS A 730 -8.05 -14.33 -6.27
CA LYS A 730 -9.41 -13.85 -5.95
C LYS A 730 -9.51 -12.33 -6.00
N PHE A 731 -8.47 -11.61 -5.57
CA PHE A 731 -8.38 -10.16 -5.70
C PHE A 731 -8.30 -9.70 -7.16
N ALA A 732 -7.43 -10.29 -7.97
CA ALA A 732 -7.31 -9.97 -9.40
C ALA A 732 -8.59 -10.29 -10.17
N ARG A 733 -9.24 -11.42 -9.86
CA ARG A 733 -10.54 -11.83 -10.39
C ARG A 733 -11.63 -10.83 -10.01
N ALA A 734 -11.65 -10.36 -8.77
CA ALA A 734 -12.60 -9.33 -8.34
C ALA A 734 -12.36 -7.99 -9.04
N LYS A 735 -11.10 -7.56 -9.24
CA LYS A 735 -10.75 -6.37 -10.04
C LYS A 735 -11.27 -6.50 -11.48
N LEU A 736 -11.08 -7.68 -12.10
CA LEU A 736 -11.61 -7.97 -13.42
C LEU A 736 -13.13 -7.86 -13.45
N TRP A 737 -13.85 -8.49 -12.51
CA TRP A 737 -15.32 -8.42 -12.46
C TRP A 737 -15.83 -7.00 -12.26
N PHE A 738 -15.15 -6.22 -11.42
CA PHE A 738 -15.52 -4.84 -11.11
C PHE A 738 -15.51 -3.95 -12.35
N SER A 739 -14.59 -4.18 -13.29
CA SER A 739 -14.55 -3.45 -14.57
C SER A 739 -15.81 -3.62 -15.43
N TYR A 740 -16.57 -4.70 -15.23
CA TYR A 740 -17.82 -4.99 -15.96
C TYR A 740 -19.10 -4.65 -15.19
N PHE A 741 -18.99 -4.30 -13.90
CA PHE A 741 -20.12 -3.87 -13.08
C PHE A 741 -20.61 -2.48 -13.45
N GLU A 742 -19.69 -1.58 -13.86
CA GLU A 742 -20.07 -0.25 -14.30
C GLU A 742 -20.95 -0.33 -15.57
N GLU A 743 -21.95 0.54 -15.69
CA GLU A 743 -22.93 0.50 -16.80
C GLU A 743 -22.32 0.85 -18.18
N GLY A 744 -21.08 1.35 -18.21
CA GLY A 744 -20.33 1.65 -19.43
C GLY A 744 -19.91 0.41 -20.24
N GLY A 745 -19.66 0.59 -21.54
CA GLY A 745 -19.00 -0.41 -22.38
C GLY A 745 -19.79 -1.71 -22.65
N THR A 746 -21.11 -1.67 -22.69
CA THR A 746 -21.96 -2.87 -22.89
C THR A 746 -21.76 -3.55 -24.25
N LEU A 747 -21.42 -2.80 -25.29
CA LEU A 747 -21.20 -3.34 -26.63
C LEU A 747 -19.72 -3.67 -26.86
N PRO A 748 -19.39 -4.88 -27.33
CA PRO A 748 -18.02 -5.23 -27.67
C PRO A 748 -17.56 -4.52 -28.95
N VAL A 749 -16.25 -4.40 -29.11
CA VAL A 749 -15.63 -4.02 -30.39
C VAL A 749 -16.10 -5.02 -31.47
N PRO A 750 -16.37 -4.64 -32.73
CA PRO A 750 -16.34 -3.30 -33.33
C PRO A 750 -17.65 -2.51 -33.13
N PHE A 751 -18.68 -3.14 -32.54
CA PHE A 751 -20.02 -2.55 -32.42
C PHE A 751 -20.09 -1.33 -31.48
N ASN A 752 -19.05 -1.09 -30.66
CA ASN A 752 -18.88 0.13 -29.86
C ASN A 752 -18.80 1.44 -30.70
N LEU A 753 -18.48 1.35 -32.00
CA LEU A 753 -18.43 2.51 -32.89
C LEU A 753 -19.81 3.08 -33.23
N VAL A 754 -20.87 2.27 -33.12
CA VAL A 754 -22.24 2.74 -33.39
C VAL A 754 -22.76 3.42 -32.11
N PRO A 755 -22.98 4.75 -32.12
CA PRO A 755 -23.47 5.45 -30.94
C PRO A 755 -24.85 4.92 -30.55
N SER A 756 -25.04 4.62 -29.26
CA SER A 756 -26.36 4.24 -28.77
C SER A 756 -27.28 5.47 -28.75
N PRO A 757 -28.58 5.32 -29.03
CA PRO A 757 -29.54 6.43 -28.97
C PRO A 757 -29.55 7.14 -27.60
N LYS A 758 -29.29 6.39 -26.52
CA LYS A 758 -29.15 6.92 -25.17
C LYS A 758 -27.93 7.85 -25.00
N SER A 759 -26.80 7.54 -25.65
CA SER A 759 -25.60 8.37 -25.60
C SER A 759 -25.81 9.72 -26.26
N ILE A 760 -26.62 9.79 -27.32
CA ILE A 760 -26.96 11.04 -28.01
C ILE A 760 -27.91 11.87 -27.13
N ILE A 761 -28.92 11.24 -26.53
CA ILE A 761 -29.85 11.92 -25.61
C ILE A 761 -29.13 12.39 -24.34
N SER A 762 -28.20 11.60 -23.80
CA SER A 762 -27.34 11.97 -22.68
C SER A 762 -26.41 13.13 -23.03
N LEU A 763 -25.76 13.12 -24.21
CA LEU A 763 -24.93 14.23 -24.67
C LEU A 763 -25.74 15.53 -24.80
N VAL A 764 -26.97 15.45 -25.31
CA VAL A 764 -27.92 16.58 -25.40
C VAL A 764 -28.37 17.06 -24.02
N LYS A 765 -28.63 16.14 -23.07
CA LYS A 765 -28.92 16.49 -21.67
C LYS A 765 -27.73 17.14 -20.98
N VAL A 766 -26.52 16.61 -21.12
CA VAL A 766 -25.29 17.18 -20.57
C VAL A 766 -25.03 18.57 -21.16
N LEU A 767 -25.27 18.78 -22.46
CA LEU A 767 -25.19 20.12 -23.07
C LEU A 767 -26.25 21.07 -22.51
N ARG A 768 -27.46 20.56 -22.23
CA ARG A 768 -28.58 21.31 -21.63
C ARG A 768 -28.34 21.64 -20.15
N ASP A 769 -27.73 20.73 -19.39
CA ASP A 769 -27.42 20.89 -17.97
C ASP A 769 -26.20 21.79 -17.77
N LEU A 770 -25.24 21.79 -18.73
CA LEU A 770 -24.14 22.76 -18.81
C LEU A 770 -24.64 24.19 -19.13
N LEU A 771 -25.83 24.30 -19.75
CA LEU A 771 -26.56 25.56 -19.97
C LEU A 771 -27.49 25.95 -18.81
N LEU A 772 -27.84 25.03 -17.90
CA LEU A 772 -28.83 25.21 -16.83
C LEU A 772 -28.34 24.64 -15.49
N SER A 773 -27.16 25.05 -14.99
CA SER A 773 -26.74 24.69 -13.63
C SER A 773 -26.90 25.85 -12.64
N LEU A 774 -28.13 26.08 -12.17
CA LEU A 774 -28.40 26.77 -10.90
C LEU A 774 -29.79 26.36 -10.39
N SER A 775 -29.89 25.17 -9.80
CA SER A 775 -30.73 24.97 -8.61
C SER A 775 -30.45 23.61 -7.97
N GLY A 776 -29.99 23.64 -6.72
CA GLY A 776 -29.77 22.45 -5.90
C GLY A 776 -31.08 21.99 -5.28
N HIS A 777 -31.45 20.74 -5.56
CA HIS A 777 -32.53 20.06 -4.84
C HIS A 777 -31.95 19.32 -3.62
N LYS A 778 -32.53 19.55 -2.44
CA LYS A 778 -32.35 18.69 -1.25
C LYS A 778 -33.62 17.87 -1.06
N SER A 779 -33.46 16.58 -0.81
CA SER A 779 -34.50 15.70 -0.27
C SER A 779 -33.85 14.69 0.71
N PRO A 780 -34.62 14.16 1.68
CA PRO A 780 -34.12 13.58 2.91
C PRO A 780 -34.02 12.05 2.83
N HIS A 781 -32.93 11.47 3.30
CA HIS A 781 -32.87 10.09 3.76
C HIS A 781 -32.08 10.07 5.07
N LYS A 782 -32.78 9.94 6.20
CA LYS A 782 -32.18 9.73 7.53
C LYS A 782 -32.42 8.31 8.06
N GLU A 783 -33.34 7.54 7.45
CA GLU A 783 -33.72 6.21 7.94
C GLU A 783 -32.67 5.13 7.67
N ASP A 784 -32.02 5.13 6.50
CA ASP A 784 -31.03 4.09 6.14
C ASP A 784 -29.73 4.18 6.99
N THR A 785 -29.32 5.40 7.37
CA THR A 785 -28.18 5.65 8.27
C THR A 785 -28.37 5.08 9.68
N GLU A 786 -29.60 5.03 10.20
CA GLU A 786 -29.88 4.53 11.55
C GLU A 786 -29.72 3.00 11.61
N VAL A 787 -30.11 2.30 10.55
CA VAL A 787 -30.03 0.84 10.44
C VAL A 787 -28.58 0.39 10.35
N ASN A 788 -27.78 1.04 9.49
CA ASN A 788 -26.35 0.76 9.35
C ASN A 788 -25.57 0.98 10.66
N LYS A 789 -25.87 2.05 11.40
CA LYS A 789 -25.28 2.30 12.72
C LYS A 789 -25.62 1.19 13.74
N LYS A 790 -26.84 0.68 13.74
CA LYS A 790 -27.25 -0.45 14.60
C LYS A 790 -26.54 -1.75 14.22
N ILE A 791 -26.36 -2.01 12.92
CA ILE A 791 -25.59 -3.16 12.43
C ILE A 791 -24.13 -3.05 12.88
N MET A 792 -23.50 -1.90 12.70
CA MET A 792 -22.10 -1.68 13.06
C MET A 792 -21.87 -1.88 14.56
N LYS A 793 -22.74 -1.32 15.42
CA LYS A 793 -22.67 -1.55 16.88
C LYS A 793 -22.76 -3.03 17.26
N ARG A 794 -23.63 -3.81 16.59
CA ARG A 794 -23.75 -5.26 16.83
C ARG A 794 -22.47 -6.00 16.43
N LEU A 795 -21.88 -5.65 15.29
CA LEU A 795 -20.65 -6.27 14.79
C LEU A 795 -19.45 -5.94 15.68
N ILE A 796 -19.27 -4.67 16.05
CA ILE A 796 -18.21 -4.25 16.98
C ILE A 796 -18.34 -4.99 18.31
N LYS A 797 -19.56 -5.08 18.88
CA LYS A 797 -19.78 -5.82 20.12
C LYS A 797 -19.36 -7.30 20.00
N ARG A 798 -19.73 -7.97 18.90
CA ARG A 798 -19.29 -9.35 18.64
C ARG A 798 -17.76 -9.46 18.50
N TYR A 799 -17.14 -8.47 17.86
CA TYR A 799 -15.69 -8.44 17.65
C TYR A 799 -14.93 -8.31 18.97
N VAL A 800 -15.34 -7.36 19.82
CA VAL A 800 -14.72 -7.17 21.14
C VAL A 800 -14.86 -8.43 22.00
N ILE A 801 -16.06 -9.02 22.07
CA ILE A 801 -16.28 -10.26 22.83
C ILE A 801 -15.43 -11.40 22.30
N LYS A 802 -15.37 -11.58 20.97
CA LYS A 802 -14.52 -12.62 20.37
C LYS A 802 -13.04 -12.38 20.69
N SER A 803 -12.56 -11.15 20.54
CA SER A 803 -11.16 -10.83 20.83
C SER A 803 -10.79 -11.03 22.30
N GLN A 804 -11.72 -10.81 23.24
CA GLN A 804 -11.51 -11.12 24.65
C GLN A 804 -11.41 -12.64 24.87
N ILE A 805 -12.33 -13.42 24.28
CA ILE A 805 -12.29 -14.89 24.36
C ILE A 805 -10.99 -15.45 23.75
N ASP A 806 -10.57 -14.93 22.60
CA ASP A 806 -9.34 -15.35 21.94
C ASP A 806 -8.12 -15.03 22.83
N LYS A 807 -8.11 -13.87 23.52
CA LYS A 807 -7.07 -13.50 24.49
C LYS A 807 -7.06 -14.41 25.72
N ASP A 808 -8.22 -14.77 26.26
CA ASP A 808 -8.35 -15.69 27.41
C ASP A 808 -7.93 -17.12 27.06
N SER A 809 -7.91 -17.46 25.76
CA SER A 809 -7.48 -18.77 25.27
C SER A 809 -5.97 -18.88 25.04
N ASP A 810 -5.25 -17.75 25.01
CA ASP A 810 -3.80 -17.72 24.90
C ASP A 810 -3.14 -18.11 26.24
N GLU A 811 -1.96 -18.72 26.19
CA GLU A 811 -1.32 -19.45 27.31
C GLU A 811 -1.19 -18.68 28.64
N VAL A 812 -1.36 -19.40 29.76
CA VAL A 812 -1.16 -18.93 31.14
C VAL A 812 0.24 -18.35 31.32
N ASN A 813 0.33 -17.08 31.70
CA ASN A 813 1.60 -16.38 31.86
C ASN A 813 2.25 -16.70 33.22
N GLU A 814 3.58 -16.78 33.29
CA GLU A 814 4.32 -16.91 34.56
C GLU A 814 4.01 -15.76 35.53
N GLY A 815 3.60 -14.60 34.99
CA GLY A 815 3.09 -13.47 35.77
C GLY A 815 1.84 -13.78 36.58
N GLU A 816 0.85 -14.45 36.00
CA GLU A 816 -0.41 -14.82 36.68
C GLU A 816 -0.14 -15.81 37.82
N LEU A 817 0.86 -16.69 37.65
CA LEU A 817 1.27 -17.60 38.72
C LEU A 817 1.90 -16.87 39.90
N LYS A 818 2.66 -15.79 39.63
CA LYS A 818 3.26 -14.94 40.67
C LYS A 818 2.19 -14.10 41.38
N GLU A 819 1.20 -13.61 40.66
CA GLU A 819 0.02 -12.93 41.18
C GLU A 819 -0.74 -13.81 42.17
N ILE A 820 -1.13 -15.03 41.75
CA ILE A 820 -1.82 -16.00 42.63
C ILE A 820 -1.00 -16.28 43.90
N LYS A 821 0.32 -16.40 43.78
CA LYS A 821 1.21 -16.60 44.94
C LYS A 821 1.17 -15.42 45.91
N GLN A 822 1.10 -14.20 45.39
CA GLN A 822 1.04 -12.98 46.20
C GLN A 822 -0.34 -12.82 46.84
N ASP A 823 -1.43 -13.12 46.13
CA ASP A 823 -2.79 -13.13 46.69
C ASP A 823 -2.93 -14.11 47.86
N ILE A 824 -2.37 -15.32 47.71
CA ILE A 824 -2.32 -16.31 48.81
C ILE A 824 -1.54 -15.75 50.00
N SER A 825 -0.48 -14.98 49.75
CA SER A 825 0.35 -14.37 50.80
C SER A 825 -0.40 -13.25 51.52
N SER A 826 -1.09 -12.37 50.79
CA SER A 826 -1.95 -11.32 51.32
C SER A 826 -3.08 -11.90 52.18
N LEU A 827 -3.82 -12.88 51.65
CA LEU A 827 -4.88 -13.59 52.36
C LEU A 827 -4.38 -14.24 53.66
N ARG A 828 -3.17 -14.81 53.64
CA ARG A 828 -2.54 -15.37 54.84
C ARG A 828 -2.34 -14.31 55.92
N TYR A 829 -1.91 -13.09 55.56
CA TYR A 829 -1.71 -12.02 56.54
C TYR A 829 -3.03 -11.51 57.11
N GLU A 830 -4.06 -11.39 56.28
CA GLU A 830 -5.39 -10.96 56.71
C GLU A 830 -6.00 -11.94 57.73
N LEU A 831 -5.96 -13.24 57.44
CA LEU A 831 -6.45 -14.29 58.35
C LEU A 831 -5.66 -14.36 59.67
N LEU A 832 -4.35 -14.11 59.63
CA LEU A 832 -3.52 -14.07 60.84
C LEU A 832 -3.87 -12.86 61.71
N GLU A 833 -4.19 -11.73 61.10
CA GLU A 833 -4.60 -10.53 61.84
C GLU A 833 -6.00 -10.68 62.43
N GLU A 834 -6.96 -11.20 61.68
CA GLU A 834 -8.30 -11.51 62.20
C GLU A 834 -8.20 -12.43 63.42
N LYS A 835 -7.36 -13.45 63.35
CA LYS A 835 -7.06 -14.31 64.50
C LYS A 835 -6.46 -13.53 65.68
N ASN A 836 -5.49 -12.66 65.44
CA ASN A 836 -4.86 -11.86 66.50
C ASN A 836 -5.86 -10.92 67.17
N HIS A 837 -6.69 -10.24 66.39
CA HIS A 837 -7.74 -9.35 66.89
C HIS A 837 -8.75 -10.11 67.74
N ASN A 838 -9.24 -11.26 67.25
CA ASN A 838 -10.13 -12.14 68.00
C ASN A 838 -9.50 -12.63 69.32
N MET A 839 -8.19 -12.88 69.35
CA MET A 839 -7.47 -13.24 70.58
C MET A 839 -7.31 -12.07 71.55
N GLU A 840 -7.08 -10.84 71.04
CA GLU A 840 -7.01 -9.63 71.87
C GLU A 840 -8.37 -9.30 72.49
N GLU A 841 -9.45 -9.33 71.71
CA GLU A 841 -10.81 -9.16 72.21
C GLU A 841 -11.14 -10.22 73.27
N LEU A 842 -10.78 -11.49 73.01
CA LEU A 842 -10.96 -12.56 73.98
C LEU A 842 -10.15 -12.29 75.26
N ALA A 843 -8.91 -11.81 75.14
CA ALA A 843 -8.07 -11.49 76.29
C ALA A 843 -8.58 -10.28 77.08
N GLU A 844 -9.17 -9.28 76.42
CA GLU A 844 -9.83 -8.14 77.06
C GLU A 844 -11.14 -8.54 77.74
N LEU A 845 -11.93 -9.42 77.12
CA LEU A 845 -13.12 -10.03 77.71
C LEU A 845 -12.74 -10.85 78.96
N ILE A 846 -11.68 -11.64 78.90
CA ILE A 846 -11.16 -12.39 80.06
C ILE A 846 -10.66 -11.44 81.15
N ARG A 847 -9.93 -10.37 80.80
CA ARG A 847 -9.46 -9.36 81.77
C ARG A 847 -10.63 -8.62 82.43
N SER A 848 -11.64 -8.23 81.65
CA SER A 848 -12.83 -7.52 82.16
C SER A 848 -13.73 -8.42 83.00
N LEU A 849 -13.87 -9.70 82.65
CA LEU A 849 -14.54 -10.71 83.48
C LEU A 849 -13.76 -10.98 84.78
N GLY A 850 -12.43 -11.08 84.69
CA GLY A 850 -11.56 -11.22 85.87
C GLY A 850 -11.62 -10.01 86.80
N ALA A 851 -11.64 -8.79 86.27
CA ALA A 851 -11.80 -7.55 87.02
C ALA A 851 -13.19 -7.43 87.67
N LYS A 852 -14.25 -7.89 86.99
CA LYS A 852 -15.60 -7.97 87.58
C LYS A 852 -15.68 -9.01 88.69
N ALA A 853 -15.09 -10.19 88.49
CA ALA A 853 -15.06 -11.24 89.51
C ALA A 853 -14.23 -10.86 90.75
N SER A 854 -13.20 -10.02 90.59
CA SER A 854 -12.40 -9.50 91.72
C SER A 854 -12.99 -8.25 92.39
N ALA A 855 -14.01 -7.63 91.81
CA ALA A 855 -14.79 -6.55 92.45
C ALA A 855 -16.00 -7.07 93.27
N GLU A 856 -16.34 -8.37 93.15
CA GLU A 856 -17.40 -9.05 93.90
C GLU A 856 -16.87 -9.85 95.12
N HIS A 857 -15.59 -9.71 95.43
CA HIS A 857 -14.94 -10.13 96.69
C HIS A 857 -14.37 -8.90 97.39
#